data_AF-A0A9E2VAH2-F1
#
_entry.id   AF-A0A9E2VAH2-F1
#
_cell.length_a   1.000
_cell.length_b   1.000
_cell.length_c   1.000
_cell.angle_alpha   90.00
_cell.angle_beta   90.00
_cell.angle_gamma   90.00
#
_symmetry.space_group_name_H-M   'P 1'
#
loop_
_entity.id
_entity.type
_entity.pdbx_description
1 polymer ?
#
loop_
_entity_poly.entity_id
_entity_poly.type
_entity_poly.pdbx_seq_one_letter_code
_entity_poly.pdbx_strand_id
1 'polypeptide(L)'
;MVRLITLLLIYLFMACIAEAQLLRKPLLGAQLEYVNKNGISGCKVIRVVRGTSVALQLQENDIIVSIDDKSYSSVDEFINLFLTYTPGQTIQLSIIRGKQKKLLRGTVLPRPYETDDQSEVIYDQAAYKGGLLRVIINKPFKKSLMPAMLFIPGYTCSSIDELTDDHPYKRMIDAYVEAGYVTLRIEKSGLGDSQNTPPCSSCDLLDEIENFEVGLKKLKSLPYIDTNKIIIVGHSMGGIIAPAISARHQVAGVVVYGTTAKSWFEYQLEMYRVQTALSGLNPIEVEQYVIEQYDLNYRFYIKKENLVDMAREPQADSILRSVWGYDGKGNIYDRNAEYWRQIQDFPHLENWKNTRAKVLVQFGESDFQAFSKTDHQQIVNTVNHFHPGHATLQTFPLTDHYYARSGTMQEAYDKFSNGQYQTLFDEYNHEVGRSAVQWSNSILNHNTDTHTPGTWQKLDTDSYPGKQDDIVFINERLGWYVNGYGKIFHTRDGGKSWTKQLEKKGTFFRCIAFTDSLVGFAGTVGTDYFPNVSDTIPLYGTLDGGITWAPVSYKGPYVKGLCAIDIVRETYINHGKTDYRTHIYAVGRVGSPANIIISHDGGMTWTSHSMDTDCKMLLDIKMFDKNQGIVCAASDEDIEKSNAVILKTIDGGATWKKVYQSDRPYESTWKASFPTDKIGYVTIQSYNPDTTLTQQRIAKTTDGGDTWQEIPLVKDSKAREFGIGFIDEYHGFVGTMNRGYETKDGGATWSAIHMGIACNKIRIYRNAANQVYGFAIGKDVFMFRE
;
A
#
# COMPACT_ATOMS: atom_id res chain seq x y z
N MET A 1 -42.20 16.86 -69.81
CA MET A 1 -40.94 17.61 -69.59
C MET A 1 -41.12 18.39 -68.29
N VAL A 2 -40.42 18.24 -67.17
CA VAL A 2 -39.24 17.48 -66.78
C VAL A 2 -39.39 17.15 -65.28
N ARG A 3 -39.23 15.86 -64.98
CA ARG A 3 -38.78 15.14 -63.78
C ARG A 3 -38.66 15.81 -62.39
N LEU A 4 -39.28 15.08 -61.44
CA LEU A 4 -38.92 14.78 -60.04
C LEU A 4 -39.06 15.88 -58.97
N ILE A 5 -40.28 15.97 -58.42
CA ILE A 5 -40.54 16.39 -57.04
C ILE A 5 -41.17 15.17 -56.34
N THR A 6 -40.34 14.33 -55.72
CA THR A 6 -40.75 13.30 -54.77
C THR A 6 -39.54 12.94 -53.92
N LEU A 7 -39.74 12.79 -52.61
CA LEU A 7 -38.75 12.62 -51.52
C LEU A 7 -38.20 13.90 -50.89
N LEU A 8 -39.03 14.58 -50.09
CA LEU A 8 -38.52 15.34 -48.93
C LEU A 8 -39.63 15.54 -47.89
N LEU A 9 -40.05 14.48 -47.19
CA LEU A 9 -40.96 14.59 -46.04
C LEU A 9 -40.99 13.33 -45.16
N ILE A 10 -39.84 12.73 -44.88
CA ILE A 10 -39.65 11.84 -43.73
C ILE A 10 -38.24 12.11 -43.24
N TYR A 11 -38.09 12.69 -42.06
CA TYR A 11 -36.92 12.80 -41.17
C TYR A 11 -36.88 14.19 -40.53
N LEU A 12 -37.44 14.31 -39.32
CA LEU A 12 -36.86 15.06 -38.19
C LEU A 12 -37.85 15.07 -37.02
N PHE A 13 -37.96 13.91 -36.37
CA PHE A 13 -38.26 13.82 -34.94
C PHE A 13 -37.22 12.86 -34.34
N MET A 14 -35.94 13.27 -34.32
CA MET A 14 -35.03 12.78 -33.30
C MET A 14 -35.29 13.63 -32.07
N ALA A 15 -36.17 13.14 -31.20
CA ALA A 15 -36.16 13.59 -29.82
C ALA A 15 -34.76 13.31 -29.28
N CYS A 16 -34.04 14.35 -28.85
CA CYS A 16 -32.95 14.20 -27.91
C CYS A 16 -33.52 13.53 -26.66
N ILE A 17 -33.41 12.21 -26.57
CA ILE A 17 -33.54 11.50 -25.31
C ILE A 17 -32.32 11.94 -24.51
N ALA A 18 -32.50 12.90 -23.59
CA ALA A 18 -31.54 13.07 -22.51
C ALA A 18 -31.44 11.70 -21.82
N GLU A 19 -30.26 11.06 -21.85
CA GLU A 19 -30.05 9.83 -21.10
C GLU A 19 -30.41 10.10 -19.65
N ALA A 20 -31.43 9.39 -19.14
CA ALA A 20 -31.88 9.57 -17.77
C ALA A 20 -30.74 9.24 -16.83
N GLN A 21 -30.26 10.24 -16.07
CA GLN A 21 -29.22 10.05 -15.08
C GLN A 21 -29.80 9.27 -13.89
N LEU A 22 -29.13 8.20 -13.47
CA LEU A 22 -29.50 7.45 -12.26
C LEU A 22 -29.54 8.39 -11.05
N LEU A 23 -30.69 8.48 -10.39
CA LEU A 23 -30.89 9.24 -9.16
C LEU A 23 -30.34 8.47 -7.95
N ARG A 24 -29.86 9.19 -6.94
CA ARG A 24 -29.42 8.56 -5.68
C ARG A 24 -30.61 7.92 -4.96
N LYS A 25 -30.51 6.66 -4.56
CA LYS A 25 -31.50 5.99 -3.71
C LYS A 25 -31.46 6.51 -2.27
N PRO A 26 -32.55 6.36 -1.50
CA PRO A 26 -32.58 6.79 -0.11
C PRO A 26 -31.65 5.94 0.77
N LEU A 27 -31.10 6.54 1.82
CA LEU A 27 -30.29 5.86 2.82
C LEU A 27 -30.90 5.99 4.22
N LEU A 28 -31.24 4.87 4.84
CA LEU A 28 -31.66 4.87 6.25
C LEU A 28 -30.47 5.18 7.16
N GLY A 29 -29.37 4.44 7.01
CA GLY A 29 -28.13 4.62 7.76
C GLY A 29 -28.21 4.21 9.24
N ALA A 30 -28.96 3.16 9.56
CA ALA A 30 -29.01 2.53 10.88
C ALA A 30 -28.91 1.00 10.77
N GLN A 31 -28.32 0.37 11.77
CA GLN A 31 -28.30 -1.08 11.94
C GLN A 31 -29.56 -1.51 12.71
N LEU A 32 -30.25 -2.53 12.21
CA LEU A 32 -31.54 -2.97 12.73
C LEU A 32 -31.57 -4.46 13.08
N GLU A 33 -32.37 -4.82 14.05
CA GLU A 33 -32.75 -6.19 14.40
C GLU A 33 -34.27 -6.28 14.49
N TYR A 34 -34.91 -7.28 13.87
CA TYR A 34 -36.34 -7.46 14.03
C TYR A 34 -36.65 -8.09 15.39
N VAL A 35 -37.49 -7.45 16.19
CA VAL A 35 -37.92 -7.98 17.49
C VAL A 35 -39.41 -8.26 17.48
N ASN A 36 -39.78 -9.41 18.03
CA ASN A 36 -41.17 -9.79 18.30
C ASN A 36 -41.27 -10.40 19.69
N LYS A 37 -41.35 -9.56 20.73
CA LYS A 37 -41.42 -10.00 22.14
C LYS A 37 -42.38 -9.12 22.92
N ASN A 38 -43.11 -9.73 23.86
CA ASN A 38 -44.01 -9.04 24.79
C ASN A 38 -45.08 -8.16 24.11
N GLY A 39 -45.62 -8.59 22.97
CA GLY A 39 -46.66 -7.86 22.23
C GLY A 39 -46.17 -6.63 21.46
N ILE A 40 -44.85 -6.42 21.38
CA ILE A 40 -44.21 -5.39 20.56
C ILE A 40 -43.49 -6.07 19.40
N SER A 41 -43.88 -5.70 18.17
CA SER A 41 -43.26 -6.17 16.93
C SER A 41 -42.72 -4.97 16.15
N GLY A 42 -41.45 -5.03 15.72
CA GLY A 42 -40.83 -3.95 14.95
C GLY A 42 -39.31 -4.08 14.78
N CYS A 43 -38.71 -3.13 14.06
CA CYS A 43 -37.26 -3.06 13.84
C CYS A 43 -36.60 -2.29 14.98
N LYS A 44 -35.88 -2.98 15.86
CA LYS A 44 -35.05 -2.38 16.91
C LYS A 44 -33.79 -1.76 16.29
N VAL A 45 -33.53 -0.50 16.58
CA VAL A 45 -32.30 0.21 16.22
C VAL A 45 -31.17 -0.27 17.12
N ILE A 46 -30.20 -0.96 16.54
CA ILE A 46 -28.99 -1.41 17.23
C ILE A 46 -27.97 -0.26 17.29
N ARG A 47 -27.81 0.45 16.17
CA ARG A 47 -26.88 1.57 16.05
C ARG A 47 -27.37 2.56 15.02
N VAL A 48 -27.24 3.85 15.32
CA VAL A 48 -27.44 4.94 14.36
C VAL A 48 -26.10 5.31 13.78
N VAL A 49 -25.97 5.33 12.45
CA VAL A 49 -24.71 5.56 11.76
C VAL A 49 -24.72 6.91 11.05
N ARG A 50 -25.67 7.13 10.14
CA ARG A 50 -25.77 8.36 9.31
C ARG A 50 -27.12 8.46 8.58
N GLY A 51 -27.25 9.41 7.67
CA GLY A 51 -28.38 9.48 6.73
C GLY A 51 -29.73 9.77 7.39
N THR A 52 -30.80 9.17 6.85
CA THR A 52 -32.18 9.48 7.26
C THR A 52 -32.44 9.17 8.73
N SER A 53 -31.77 8.18 9.31
CA SER A 53 -31.91 7.83 10.72
C SER A 53 -31.45 8.94 11.67
N VAL A 54 -30.36 9.64 11.33
CA VAL A 54 -29.90 10.84 12.04
C VAL A 54 -30.89 11.99 11.85
N ALA A 55 -31.36 12.21 10.62
CA ALA A 55 -32.35 13.26 10.34
C ALA A 55 -33.68 13.05 11.09
N LEU A 56 -34.07 11.79 11.30
CA LEU A 56 -35.23 11.39 12.09
C LEU A 56 -34.99 11.42 13.61
N GLN A 57 -33.74 11.62 14.06
CA GLN A 57 -33.35 11.55 15.46
C GLN A 57 -33.69 10.20 16.12
N LEU A 58 -33.49 9.11 15.36
CA LEU A 58 -33.52 7.76 15.90
C LEU A 58 -32.41 7.61 16.95
N GLN A 59 -32.63 6.74 17.92
CA GLN A 59 -31.70 6.42 19.00
C GLN A 59 -31.54 4.90 19.13
N GLU A 60 -30.42 4.46 19.69
CA GLU A 60 -30.24 3.05 20.02
C GLU A 60 -31.36 2.56 20.94
N ASN A 61 -31.84 1.35 20.69
CA ASN A 61 -32.98 0.70 21.32
C ASN A 61 -34.36 1.28 20.97
N ASP A 62 -34.49 2.25 20.06
CA ASP A 62 -35.78 2.57 19.46
C ASP A 62 -36.32 1.36 18.71
N ILE A 63 -37.59 1.02 18.88
CA ILE A 63 -38.27 -0.02 18.08
C ILE A 63 -39.16 0.69 17.07
N ILE A 64 -38.79 0.66 15.79
CA ILE A 64 -39.62 1.18 14.71
C ILE A 64 -40.76 0.20 14.47
N VAL A 65 -42.00 0.68 14.61
CA VAL A 65 -43.22 -0.13 14.52
C VAL A 65 -43.93 0.05 13.17
N SER A 66 -43.89 1.26 12.60
CA SER A 66 -44.42 1.55 11.27
C SER A 66 -43.69 2.73 10.61
N ILE A 67 -43.76 2.78 9.28
CA ILE A 67 -43.39 3.94 8.48
C ILE A 67 -44.64 4.42 7.73
N ASP A 68 -45.04 5.65 8.02
CA ASP A 68 -46.36 6.20 7.73
C ASP A 68 -47.45 5.21 8.19
N ASP A 69 -48.40 4.88 7.32
CA ASP A 69 -49.51 3.96 7.58
C ASP A 69 -49.19 2.50 7.20
N LYS A 70 -47.93 2.19 6.88
CA LYS A 70 -47.52 0.88 6.37
C LYS A 70 -46.83 0.04 7.44
N SER A 71 -47.24 -1.23 7.52
CA SER A 71 -46.65 -2.25 8.40
C SER A 71 -45.69 -3.16 7.64
N TYR A 72 -44.83 -3.85 8.38
CA TYR A 72 -43.86 -4.83 7.90
C TYR A 72 -43.65 -5.90 8.97
N SER A 73 -43.10 -7.05 8.58
CA SER A 73 -42.91 -8.22 9.45
C SER A 73 -41.45 -8.68 9.60
N SER A 74 -40.52 -8.00 8.92
CA SER A 74 -39.08 -8.25 9.02
C SER A 74 -38.26 -6.98 8.77
N VAL A 75 -36.94 -7.03 9.04
CA VAL A 75 -36.01 -5.93 8.67
C VAL A 75 -35.97 -5.77 7.15
N ASP A 76 -35.94 -6.85 6.37
CA ASP A 76 -35.88 -6.77 4.92
C ASP A 76 -37.13 -6.12 4.32
N GLU A 77 -38.32 -6.45 4.83
CA GLU A 77 -39.55 -5.80 4.41
C GLU A 77 -39.54 -4.31 4.74
N PHE A 78 -39.06 -3.93 5.94
CA PHE A 78 -38.93 -2.53 6.31
C PHE A 78 -37.94 -1.78 5.42
N ILE A 79 -36.76 -2.36 5.15
CA ILE A 79 -35.74 -1.74 4.29
C ILE A 79 -36.25 -1.64 2.85
N ASN A 80 -36.82 -2.69 2.28
CA ASN A 80 -37.40 -2.66 0.94
C ASN A 80 -38.51 -1.60 0.83
N LEU A 81 -39.34 -1.50 1.86
CA LEU A 81 -40.36 -0.46 1.93
C LEU A 81 -39.74 0.94 2.01
N PHE A 82 -38.73 1.14 2.85
CA PHE A 82 -38.00 2.41 2.97
C PHE A 82 -37.36 2.82 1.64
N LEU A 83 -36.83 1.86 0.87
CA LEU A 83 -36.22 2.11 -0.43
C LEU A 83 -37.22 2.58 -1.51
N THR A 84 -38.54 2.46 -1.28
CA THR A 84 -39.57 3.02 -2.17
C THR A 84 -39.76 4.52 -2.04
N TYR A 85 -39.25 5.13 -0.97
CA TYR A 85 -39.39 6.57 -0.74
C TYR A 85 -38.35 7.36 -1.53
N THR A 86 -38.73 8.56 -1.98
CA THR A 86 -37.81 9.41 -2.75
C THR A 86 -37.02 10.31 -1.80
N PRO A 87 -35.70 10.51 -2.00
CA PRO A 87 -34.96 11.53 -1.27
C PRO A 87 -35.64 12.92 -1.36
N GLY A 88 -35.70 13.63 -0.24
CA GLY A 88 -36.46 14.87 -0.08
C GLY A 88 -37.93 14.67 0.34
N GLN A 89 -38.47 13.45 0.27
CA GLN A 89 -39.79 13.14 0.79
C GLN A 89 -39.81 13.19 2.32
N THR A 90 -40.85 13.77 2.90
CA THR A 90 -41.09 13.68 4.34
C THR A 90 -41.77 12.36 4.68
N ILE A 91 -41.27 11.67 5.70
CA ILE A 91 -41.84 10.43 6.23
C ILE A 91 -42.08 10.55 7.73
N GLN A 92 -42.90 9.65 8.25
CA GLN A 92 -43.23 9.55 9.66
C GLN A 92 -42.93 8.14 10.18
N LEU A 93 -42.09 8.01 11.21
CA LEU A 93 -41.88 6.74 11.90
C LEU A 93 -42.67 6.70 13.21
N SER A 94 -43.52 5.68 13.37
CA SER A 94 -44.05 5.33 14.70
C SER A 94 -43.02 4.45 15.39
N ILE A 95 -42.49 4.89 16.53
CA ILE A 95 -41.48 4.15 17.28
C ILE A 95 -41.94 3.88 18.72
N ILE A 96 -41.30 2.93 19.38
CA ILE A 96 -41.33 2.76 20.84
C ILE A 96 -39.95 3.08 21.38
N ARG A 97 -39.86 4.09 22.24
CA ARG A 97 -38.65 4.48 22.96
C ARG A 97 -38.87 4.22 24.45
N GLY A 98 -38.17 3.23 25.00
CA GLY A 98 -38.45 2.72 26.35
C GLY A 98 -39.86 2.11 26.42
N LYS A 99 -40.79 2.76 27.11
CA LYS A 99 -42.21 2.33 27.23
C LYS A 99 -43.21 3.26 26.54
N GLN A 100 -42.72 4.29 25.84
CA GLN A 100 -43.58 5.31 25.22
C GLN A 100 -43.61 5.16 23.70
N LYS A 101 -44.82 5.24 23.13
CA LYS A 101 -44.99 5.39 21.69
C LYS A 101 -44.67 6.84 21.31
N LYS A 102 -43.78 7.02 20.34
CA LYS A 102 -43.40 8.34 19.79
C LYS A 102 -43.57 8.36 18.29
N LEU A 103 -43.71 9.56 17.76
CA LEU A 103 -43.84 9.83 16.34
C LEU A 103 -42.67 10.70 15.90
N LEU A 104 -41.82 10.19 15.03
CA LEU A 104 -40.69 10.91 14.47
C LEU A 104 -41.04 11.34 13.05
N ARG A 105 -40.82 12.61 12.71
CA ARG A 105 -40.98 13.15 11.35
C ARG A 105 -39.64 13.65 10.87
N GLY A 106 -39.31 13.32 9.63
CA GLY A 106 -38.04 13.69 9.04
C GLY A 106 -38.06 13.55 7.53
N THR A 107 -37.05 14.14 6.90
CA THR A 107 -36.86 14.07 5.45
C THR A 107 -35.97 12.87 5.11
N VAL A 108 -36.36 12.11 4.11
CA VAL A 108 -35.56 11.02 3.55
C VAL A 108 -34.33 11.61 2.87
N LEU A 109 -33.15 11.19 3.29
CA LEU A 109 -31.88 11.64 2.73
C LEU A 109 -31.37 10.66 1.66
N PRO A 110 -30.76 11.17 0.57
CA PRO A 110 -30.12 10.32 -0.42
C PRO A 110 -28.85 9.69 0.16
N ARG A 111 -28.37 8.62 -0.46
CA ARG A 111 -27.00 8.14 -0.25
C ARG A 111 -26.00 9.26 -0.57
N PRO A 112 -24.98 9.48 0.28
CA PRO A 112 -23.94 10.45 0.00
C PRO A 112 -23.10 10.01 -1.21
N TYR A 113 -22.52 10.99 -1.89
CA TYR A 113 -21.48 10.73 -2.88
C TYR A 113 -20.16 10.47 -2.15
N GLU A 114 -19.43 9.44 -2.60
CA GLU A 114 -18.05 9.25 -2.18
C GLU A 114 -17.19 10.45 -2.60
N THR A 115 -16.22 10.79 -1.75
CA THR A 115 -15.21 11.82 -2.00
C THR A 115 -13.82 11.22 -1.84
N ASP A 116 -12.84 11.77 -2.56
CA ASP A 116 -11.48 11.26 -2.55
C ASP A 116 -10.50 12.43 -2.74
N ASP A 117 -9.48 12.52 -1.88
CA ASP A 117 -8.52 13.63 -1.90
C ASP A 117 -7.52 13.53 -3.06
N GLN A 118 -7.37 12.34 -3.65
CA GLN A 118 -6.38 12.04 -4.69
C GLN A 118 -7.02 11.90 -6.08
N SER A 119 -8.34 11.90 -6.17
CA SER A 119 -9.08 11.70 -7.41
C SER A 119 -10.43 12.40 -7.48
N GLU A 120 -10.87 12.62 -8.72
CA GLU A 120 -12.25 12.94 -9.02
C GLU A 120 -13.09 11.66 -8.96
N VAL A 121 -14.08 11.60 -8.04
CA VAL A 121 -15.04 10.48 -7.97
C VAL A 121 -16.24 10.78 -8.87
N ILE A 122 -16.37 10.01 -9.95
CA ILE A 122 -17.38 10.18 -10.98
C ILE A 122 -18.43 9.08 -10.84
N TYR A 123 -19.68 9.51 -10.62
CA TYR A 123 -20.85 8.64 -10.64
C TYR A 123 -21.46 8.64 -12.03
N ASP A 124 -21.38 7.49 -12.69
CA ASP A 124 -21.81 7.27 -14.06
C ASP A 124 -22.79 6.08 -14.10
N GLN A 125 -23.14 5.64 -15.31
CA GLN A 125 -24.05 4.53 -15.54
C GLN A 125 -23.65 3.73 -16.79
N ALA A 126 -24.15 2.50 -16.87
CA ALA A 126 -24.01 1.64 -18.04
C ALA A 126 -25.29 0.84 -18.31
N ALA A 127 -25.68 0.70 -19.57
CA ALA A 127 -26.85 -0.06 -19.97
C ALA A 127 -26.65 -1.57 -19.74
N TYR A 128 -27.66 -2.24 -19.17
CA TYR A 128 -27.65 -3.67 -18.91
C TYR A 128 -29.07 -4.22 -18.85
N LYS A 129 -29.39 -5.23 -19.65
CA LYS A 129 -30.70 -5.93 -19.67
C LYS A 129 -31.93 -5.01 -19.65
N GLY A 130 -31.90 -3.92 -20.43
CA GLY A 130 -33.00 -2.95 -20.51
C GLY A 130 -33.06 -1.92 -19.38
N GLY A 131 -32.16 -2.01 -18.40
CA GLY A 131 -31.96 -1.05 -17.32
C GLY A 131 -30.58 -0.38 -17.34
N LEU A 132 -30.23 0.22 -16.21
CA LEU A 132 -28.99 0.96 -15.99
C LEU A 132 -28.32 0.48 -14.70
N LEU A 133 -27.05 0.08 -14.82
CA LEU A 133 -26.16 -0.21 -13.69
C LEU A 133 -25.46 1.07 -13.23
N ARG A 134 -25.29 1.23 -11.92
CA ARG A 134 -24.46 2.29 -11.36
C ARG A 134 -22.97 1.98 -11.56
N VAL A 135 -22.23 2.95 -12.08
CA VAL A 135 -20.77 2.91 -12.26
C VAL A 135 -20.14 3.99 -11.38
N ILE A 136 -19.05 3.66 -10.69
CA ILE A 136 -18.27 4.57 -9.85
C ILE A 136 -16.82 4.53 -10.33
N ILE A 137 -16.30 5.69 -10.73
CA ILE A 137 -14.95 5.83 -11.28
C ILE A 137 -14.16 6.77 -10.38
N ASN A 138 -13.02 6.31 -9.86
CA ASN A 138 -12.04 7.19 -9.21
C ASN A 138 -10.97 7.54 -10.25
N LYS A 139 -10.91 8.81 -10.65
CA LYS A 139 -10.01 9.31 -11.69
C LYS A 139 -8.93 10.21 -11.08
N PRO A 140 -7.67 9.77 -11.02
CA PRO A 140 -6.57 10.60 -10.50
C PRO A 140 -6.43 11.92 -11.26
N PHE A 141 -5.95 12.98 -10.58
CA PHE A 141 -5.73 14.30 -11.17
C PHE A 141 -4.50 14.35 -12.10
N LYS A 142 -4.51 13.59 -13.20
CA LYS A 142 -3.45 13.54 -14.23
C LYS A 142 -3.99 13.89 -15.62
N LYS A 143 -3.12 14.44 -16.49
CA LYS A 143 -3.47 14.94 -17.84
C LYS A 143 -3.15 13.97 -18.99
N SER A 144 -2.47 12.86 -18.74
CA SER A 144 -2.12 11.85 -19.75
C SER A 144 -3.18 10.74 -19.83
N LEU A 145 -3.10 9.89 -20.87
CA LEU A 145 -3.76 8.58 -20.82
C LEU A 145 -3.26 7.81 -19.59
N MET A 146 -4.17 7.19 -18.86
CA MET A 146 -3.90 6.52 -17.58
C MET A 146 -4.09 5.01 -17.69
N PRO A 147 -3.28 4.21 -16.97
CA PRO A 147 -3.61 2.81 -16.75
C PRO A 147 -4.88 2.70 -15.90
N ALA A 148 -5.55 1.55 -15.94
CA ALA A 148 -6.80 1.38 -15.21
C ALA A 148 -6.94 0.01 -14.55
N MET A 149 -7.73 -0.03 -13.48
CA MET A 149 -8.11 -1.26 -12.79
C MET A 149 -9.63 -1.40 -12.73
N LEU A 150 -10.14 -2.53 -13.23
CA LEU A 150 -11.53 -2.96 -12.99
C LEU A 150 -11.57 -3.86 -11.75
N PHE A 151 -12.32 -3.46 -10.73
CA PHE A 151 -12.45 -4.24 -9.50
C PHE A 151 -13.73 -5.09 -9.51
N ILE A 152 -13.59 -6.39 -9.19
CA ILE A 152 -14.67 -7.37 -9.14
C ILE A 152 -14.72 -7.98 -7.71
N PRO A 153 -15.76 -7.69 -6.92
CA PRO A 153 -15.90 -8.19 -5.55
C PRO A 153 -16.31 -9.68 -5.48
N GLY A 154 -16.43 -10.21 -4.26
CA GLY A 154 -17.01 -11.53 -4.01
C GLY A 154 -18.51 -11.64 -4.31
N TYR A 155 -19.11 -12.82 -4.11
CA TYR A 155 -20.45 -13.17 -4.60
C TYR A 155 -21.63 -12.46 -3.92
N THR A 156 -21.41 -11.89 -2.73
CA THR A 156 -22.50 -11.35 -1.90
C THR A 156 -23.24 -10.20 -2.61
N CYS A 157 -24.55 -10.14 -2.42
CA CYS A 157 -25.40 -9.08 -2.96
C CYS A 157 -25.39 -7.83 -2.06
N SER A 158 -24.21 -7.22 -1.92
CA SER A 158 -24.00 -5.99 -1.14
C SER A 158 -23.52 -4.86 -2.04
N SER A 159 -24.02 -3.64 -1.78
CA SER A 159 -23.63 -2.44 -2.54
C SER A 159 -22.14 -2.18 -2.37
N ILE A 160 -21.50 -1.76 -3.46
CA ILE A 160 -20.12 -1.27 -3.50
C ILE A 160 -20.03 0.25 -3.70
N ASP A 161 -21.19 0.91 -3.72
CA ASP A 161 -21.37 2.35 -3.51
C ASP A 161 -21.25 2.67 -2.01
N GLU A 162 -20.71 3.86 -1.71
CA GLU A 162 -20.65 4.43 -0.37
C GLU A 162 -19.68 3.69 0.57
N LEU A 163 -18.61 3.13 0.00
CA LEU A 163 -17.55 2.50 0.79
C LEU A 163 -16.89 3.55 1.69
N THR A 164 -16.82 3.27 2.98
CA THR A 164 -16.13 4.11 3.96
C THR A 164 -14.63 3.88 3.94
N ASP A 165 -13.85 4.86 4.42
CA ASP A 165 -12.37 4.81 4.40
C ASP A 165 -11.79 3.61 5.16
N ASP A 166 -12.52 3.08 6.14
CA ASP A 166 -12.14 1.88 6.87
C ASP A 166 -12.43 0.59 6.08
N HIS A 167 -13.33 0.61 5.10
CA HIS A 167 -13.72 -0.58 4.35
C HIS A 167 -12.56 -1.14 3.52
N PRO A 168 -12.30 -2.46 3.54
CA PRO A 168 -11.13 -3.05 2.87
C PRO A 168 -11.11 -2.80 1.36
N TYR A 169 -12.26 -2.87 0.68
CA TYR A 169 -12.34 -2.52 -0.74
C TYR A 169 -12.00 -1.04 -1.01
N LYS A 170 -12.36 -0.09 -0.13
CA LYS A 170 -11.99 1.33 -0.30
C LYS A 170 -10.47 1.47 -0.19
N ARG A 171 -9.85 0.87 0.83
CA ARG A 171 -8.39 0.87 1.01
C ARG A 171 -7.63 0.25 -0.18
N MET A 172 -8.20 -0.79 -0.81
CA MET A 172 -7.65 -1.36 -2.05
C MET A 172 -7.75 -0.38 -3.21
N ILE A 173 -8.91 0.25 -3.41
CA ILE A 173 -9.12 1.26 -4.45
C ILE A 173 -8.17 2.45 -4.25
N ASP A 174 -8.00 2.92 -3.02
CA ASP A 174 -7.11 4.03 -2.67
C ASP A 174 -5.66 3.73 -3.02
N ALA A 175 -5.18 2.53 -2.71
CA ALA A 175 -3.84 2.10 -3.10
C ALA A 175 -3.63 2.15 -4.62
N TYR A 176 -4.67 1.88 -5.42
CA TYR A 176 -4.62 1.91 -6.88
C TYR A 176 -4.67 3.34 -7.42
N VAL A 177 -5.55 4.17 -6.86
CA VAL A 177 -5.68 5.60 -7.19
C VAL A 177 -4.39 6.36 -6.86
N GLU A 178 -3.82 6.14 -5.67
CA GLU A 178 -2.52 6.70 -5.24
C GLU A 178 -1.39 6.32 -6.20
N ALA A 179 -1.45 5.13 -6.78
CA ALA A 179 -0.51 4.67 -7.79
C ALA A 179 -0.76 5.25 -9.19
N GLY A 180 -1.83 6.03 -9.36
CA GLY A 180 -2.18 6.70 -10.61
C GLY A 180 -3.02 5.86 -11.57
N TYR A 181 -3.68 4.80 -11.08
CA TYR A 181 -4.65 4.05 -11.87
C TYR A 181 -6.02 4.72 -11.78
N VAL A 182 -6.73 4.79 -12.91
CA VAL A 182 -8.17 4.98 -12.86
C VAL A 182 -8.80 3.68 -12.38
N THR A 183 -9.58 3.72 -11.32
CA THR A 183 -10.33 2.53 -10.88
C THR A 183 -11.78 2.64 -11.30
N LEU A 184 -12.34 1.56 -11.83
CA LEU A 184 -13.77 1.46 -12.07
C LEU A 184 -14.36 0.34 -11.22
N ARG A 185 -15.41 0.69 -10.49
CA ARG A 185 -16.31 -0.23 -9.82
C ARG A 185 -17.69 -0.14 -10.49
N ILE A 186 -18.36 -1.27 -10.71
CA ILE A 186 -19.72 -1.33 -11.24
C ILE A 186 -20.59 -2.15 -10.29
N GLU A 187 -21.75 -1.62 -9.94
CA GLU A 187 -22.70 -2.33 -9.07
C GLU A 187 -23.13 -3.64 -9.71
N LYS A 188 -23.40 -4.65 -8.89
CA LYS A 188 -24.13 -5.82 -9.37
C LYS A 188 -25.57 -5.42 -9.68
N SER A 189 -26.18 -6.12 -10.63
CA SER A 189 -27.57 -5.91 -11.05
C SER A 189 -28.52 -5.73 -9.86
N GLY A 190 -29.29 -4.64 -9.86
CA GLY A 190 -30.29 -4.34 -8.83
C GLY A 190 -29.74 -3.69 -7.55
N LEU A 191 -28.41 -3.58 -7.38
CA LEU A 191 -27.77 -2.96 -6.22
C LEU A 191 -27.45 -1.47 -6.45
N GLY A 192 -27.10 -0.77 -5.36
CA GLY A 192 -26.84 0.67 -5.36
C GLY A 192 -27.98 1.44 -6.02
N ASP A 193 -27.62 2.43 -6.84
CA ASP A 193 -28.60 3.21 -7.60
C ASP A 193 -29.10 2.53 -8.88
N SER A 194 -28.70 1.28 -9.16
CA SER A 194 -29.10 0.60 -10.40
C SER A 194 -30.62 0.53 -10.53
N GLN A 195 -31.12 0.74 -11.75
CA GLN A 195 -32.54 0.92 -12.05
C GLN A 195 -32.98 0.00 -13.18
N ASN A 196 -34.14 -0.64 -13.02
CA ASN A 196 -34.78 -1.51 -14.02
C ASN A 196 -33.88 -2.68 -14.49
N THR A 197 -32.96 -3.12 -13.64
CA THR A 197 -32.14 -4.32 -13.84
C THR A 197 -32.67 -5.44 -12.94
N PRO A 198 -32.48 -6.73 -13.28
CA PRO A 198 -32.85 -7.84 -12.41
C PRO A 198 -32.26 -7.72 -10.99
N PRO A 199 -32.97 -8.15 -9.93
CA PRO A 199 -32.39 -8.19 -8.58
C PRO A 199 -31.15 -9.09 -8.52
N CYS A 200 -30.11 -8.69 -7.80
CA CYS A 200 -28.85 -9.44 -7.68
C CYS A 200 -29.07 -10.91 -7.25
N SER A 201 -29.97 -11.15 -6.30
CA SER A 201 -30.29 -12.49 -5.82
C SER A 201 -30.88 -13.39 -6.91
N SER A 202 -31.53 -12.83 -7.94
CA SER A 202 -32.08 -13.59 -9.06
C SER A 202 -31.08 -13.88 -10.18
N CYS A 203 -29.96 -13.16 -10.23
CA CYS A 203 -28.93 -13.31 -11.26
C CYS A 203 -28.10 -14.58 -11.05
N ASP A 204 -27.88 -15.32 -12.13
CA ASP A 204 -26.96 -16.46 -12.19
C ASP A 204 -25.50 -16.00 -12.48
N LEU A 205 -24.57 -16.94 -12.66
CA LEU A 205 -23.14 -16.62 -12.84
C LEU A 205 -22.90 -15.94 -14.18
N LEU A 206 -23.57 -16.40 -15.25
CA LEU A 206 -23.41 -15.84 -16.59
C LEU A 206 -23.89 -14.39 -16.65
N ASP A 207 -25.00 -14.10 -15.99
CA ASP A 207 -25.52 -12.74 -15.80
C ASP A 207 -24.50 -11.84 -15.11
N GLU A 208 -23.84 -12.36 -14.06
CA GLU A 208 -22.84 -11.61 -13.30
C GLU A 208 -21.55 -11.40 -14.10
N ILE A 209 -21.12 -12.37 -14.91
CA ILE A 209 -20.02 -12.19 -15.85
C ILE A 209 -20.35 -11.07 -16.86
N GLU A 210 -21.55 -11.10 -17.46
CA GLU A 210 -22.01 -10.06 -18.38
C GLU A 210 -22.02 -8.67 -17.71
N ASN A 211 -22.48 -8.58 -16.46
CA ASN A 211 -22.47 -7.35 -15.66
C ASN A 211 -21.06 -6.75 -15.57
N PHE A 212 -20.05 -7.56 -15.25
CA PHE A 212 -18.68 -7.06 -15.12
C PHE A 212 -18.00 -6.83 -16.48
N GLU A 213 -18.41 -7.55 -17.54
CA GLU A 213 -18.01 -7.24 -18.91
C GLU A 213 -18.52 -5.87 -19.37
N VAL A 214 -19.74 -5.49 -18.98
CA VAL A 214 -20.26 -4.13 -19.17
C VAL A 214 -19.36 -3.10 -18.47
N GLY A 215 -18.87 -3.40 -17.26
CA GLY A 215 -17.88 -2.59 -16.56
C GLY A 215 -16.57 -2.42 -17.35
N LEU A 216 -16.01 -3.50 -17.90
CA LEU A 216 -14.81 -3.45 -18.74
C LEU A 216 -15.05 -2.63 -20.02
N LYS A 217 -16.21 -2.82 -20.67
CA LYS A 217 -16.60 -2.07 -21.87
C LYS A 217 -16.71 -0.58 -21.58
N LYS A 218 -17.33 -0.22 -20.45
CA LYS A 218 -17.40 1.17 -19.98
C LYS A 218 -16.00 1.73 -19.77
N LEU A 219 -15.14 1.01 -19.06
CA LEU A 219 -13.76 1.45 -18.80
C LEU A 219 -12.99 1.72 -20.10
N LYS A 220 -13.09 0.81 -21.09
CA LYS A 220 -12.46 0.96 -22.41
C LYS A 220 -13.02 2.11 -23.25
N SER A 221 -14.23 2.58 -22.97
CA SER A 221 -14.85 3.70 -23.70
C SER A 221 -14.39 5.08 -23.21
N LEU A 222 -13.76 5.15 -22.04
CA LEU A 222 -13.35 6.42 -21.43
C LEU A 222 -12.12 7.00 -22.17
N PRO A 223 -12.16 8.27 -22.60
CA PRO A 223 -11.14 8.84 -23.50
C PRO A 223 -9.77 9.07 -22.83
N TYR A 224 -9.70 8.95 -21.51
CA TYR A 224 -8.48 9.14 -20.72
C TYR A 224 -7.84 7.82 -20.26
N ILE A 225 -8.33 6.68 -20.76
CA ILE A 225 -7.79 5.34 -20.43
C ILE A 225 -6.88 4.84 -21.55
N ASP A 226 -5.69 4.39 -21.18
CA ASP A 226 -4.86 3.56 -22.07
C ASP A 226 -5.42 2.13 -22.07
N THR A 227 -6.13 1.76 -23.13
CA THR A 227 -6.79 0.46 -23.24
C THR A 227 -5.82 -0.73 -23.26
N ASN A 228 -4.52 -0.48 -23.52
CA ASN A 228 -3.48 -1.50 -23.45
C ASN A 228 -2.94 -1.69 -22.02
N LYS A 229 -3.35 -0.86 -21.07
CA LYS A 229 -2.88 -0.87 -19.67
C LYS A 229 -4.02 -1.06 -18.66
N ILE A 230 -4.95 -1.94 -19.01
CA ILE A 230 -6.06 -2.32 -18.12
C ILE A 230 -5.68 -3.59 -17.36
N ILE A 231 -5.90 -3.57 -16.05
CA ILE A 231 -5.80 -4.71 -15.14
C ILE A 231 -7.20 -5.06 -14.63
N ILE A 232 -7.53 -6.36 -14.56
CA ILE A 232 -8.74 -6.82 -13.85
C ILE A 232 -8.32 -7.35 -12.49
N VAL A 233 -8.97 -6.89 -11.43
CA VAL A 233 -8.72 -7.32 -10.04
C VAL A 233 -9.94 -8.06 -9.53
N GLY A 234 -9.79 -9.33 -9.17
CA GLY A 234 -10.87 -10.19 -8.66
C GLY A 234 -10.65 -10.63 -7.22
N HIS A 235 -11.63 -10.40 -6.36
CA HIS A 235 -11.64 -10.92 -4.99
C HIS A 235 -12.60 -12.10 -4.86
N SER A 236 -12.19 -13.21 -4.24
CA SER A 236 -13.10 -14.33 -3.96
C SER A 236 -13.71 -14.87 -5.26
N MET A 237 -15.04 -14.80 -5.40
CA MET A 237 -15.75 -15.14 -6.63
C MET A 237 -15.35 -14.26 -7.84
N GLY A 238 -14.89 -13.03 -7.59
CA GLY A 238 -14.27 -12.20 -8.62
C GLY A 238 -13.03 -12.86 -9.26
N GLY A 239 -12.37 -13.79 -8.57
CA GLY A 239 -11.28 -14.61 -9.12
C GLY A 239 -11.74 -15.72 -10.08
N ILE A 240 -13.03 -16.07 -10.08
CA ILE A 240 -13.66 -16.95 -11.09
C ILE A 240 -14.17 -16.13 -12.28
N ILE A 241 -14.70 -14.93 -12.02
CA ILE A 241 -15.25 -14.03 -13.04
C ILE A 241 -14.13 -13.36 -13.86
N ALA A 242 -13.07 -12.87 -13.22
CA ALA A 242 -11.96 -12.19 -13.90
C ALA A 242 -11.35 -12.97 -15.08
N PRO A 243 -11.00 -14.26 -14.95
CA PRO A 243 -10.48 -15.04 -16.08
C PRO A 243 -11.52 -15.31 -17.17
N ALA A 244 -12.82 -15.35 -16.84
CA ALA A 244 -13.87 -15.47 -17.84
C ALA A 244 -13.88 -14.28 -18.80
N ILE A 245 -13.67 -13.09 -18.24
CA ILE A 245 -13.60 -11.83 -18.98
C ILE A 245 -12.27 -11.75 -19.74
N SER A 246 -11.14 -12.01 -19.08
CA SER A 246 -9.81 -11.86 -19.70
C SER A 246 -9.51 -12.93 -20.76
N ALA A 247 -10.20 -14.08 -20.74
CA ALA A 247 -10.15 -15.07 -21.81
C ALA A 247 -10.78 -14.57 -23.12
N ARG A 248 -11.75 -13.65 -23.04
CA ARG A 248 -12.48 -13.10 -24.20
C ARG A 248 -12.04 -11.69 -24.59
N HIS A 249 -11.39 -10.99 -23.67
CA HIS A 249 -11.01 -9.59 -23.85
C HIS A 249 -9.53 -9.36 -23.55
N GLN A 250 -8.85 -8.66 -24.46
CA GLN A 250 -7.49 -8.22 -24.23
C GLN A 250 -7.42 -7.22 -23.07
N VAL A 251 -6.62 -7.56 -22.06
CA VAL A 251 -6.21 -6.75 -20.90
C VAL A 251 -4.74 -7.05 -20.63
N ALA A 252 -4.03 -6.14 -19.96
CA ALA A 252 -2.60 -6.30 -19.69
C ALA A 252 -2.33 -7.34 -18.60
N GLY A 253 -3.18 -7.36 -17.58
CA GLY A 253 -2.98 -8.20 -16.40
C GLY A 253 -4.28 -8.58 -15.70
N VAL A 254 -4.22 -9.65 -14.93
CA VAL A 254 -5.26 -10.08 -13.99
C VAL A 254 -4.61 -10.29 -12.62
N VAL A 255 -5.19 -9.71 -11.58
CA VAL A 255 -4.81 -9.95 -10.19
C VAL A 255 -5.98 -10.62 -9.49
N VAL A 256 -5.74 -11.72 -8.79
CA VAL A 256 -6.77 -12.41 -7.99
C VAL A 256 -6.31 -12.62 -6.56
N TYR A 257 -7.22 -12.45 -5.60
CA TYR A 257 -6.98 -12.72 -4.19
C TYR A 257 -8.03 -13.66 -3.62
N GLY A 258 -7.58 -14.68 -2.88
CA GLY A 258 -8.44 -15.56 -2.07
C GLY A 258 -9.51 -16.25 -2.91
N THR A 259 -9.12 -17.04 -3.91
CA THR A 259 -10.04 -17.71 -4.84
C THR A 259 -9.77 -19.21 -4.95
N THR A 260 -10.50 -19.92 -5.81
CA THR A 260 -10.34 -21.37 -6.01
C THR A 260 -10.16 -21.73 -7.48
N ALA A 261 -9.55 -22.91 -7.72
CA ALA A 261 -9.28 -23.46 -9.03
C ALA A 261 -9.99 -24.81 -9.28
N LYS A 262 -10.44 -25.47 -8.20
CA LYS A 262 -11.10 -26.78 -8.28
C LYS A 262 -12.58 -26.61 -8.61
N SER A 263 -13.25 -27.73 -8.88
CA SER A 263 -14.69 -27.70 -9.09
C SER A 263 -15.42 -27.25 -7.81
N TRP A 264 -16.55 -26.57 -7.97
CA TRP A 264 -17.30 -26.06 -6.82
C TRP A 264 -17.74 -27.15 -5.84
N PHE A 265 -18.09 -28.33 -6.38
CA PHE A 265 -18.42 -29.52 -5.60
C PHE A 265 -17.27 -29.95 -4.68
N GLU A 266 -16.04 -30.01 -5.19
CA GLU A 266 -14.85 -30.36 -4.38
C GLU A 266 -14.54 -29.28 -3.36
N TYR A 267 -14.58 -28.01 -3.79
CA TYR A 267 -14.32 -26.86 -2.94
C TYR A 267 -15.28 -26.83 -1.75
N GLN A 268 -16.58 -26.99 -2.00
CA GLN A 268 -17.60 -26.85 -0.97
C GLN A 268 -17.50 -27.95 0.10
N LEU A 269 -17.23 -29.19 -0.29
CA LEU A 269 -17.04 -30.29 0.66
C LEU A 269 -15.80 -30.08 1.54
N GLU A 270 -14.70 -29.60 0.97
CA GLU A 270 -13.49 -29.31 1.72
C GLU A 270 -13.68 -28.07 2.61
N MET A 271 -14.37 -27.04 2.12
CA MET A 271 -14.74 -25.86 2.90
C MET A 271 -15.55 -26.24 4.14
N TYR A 272 -16.52 -27.14 4.00
CA TYR A 272 -17.27 -27.65 5.16
C TYR A 272 -16.35 -28.33 6.18
N ARG A 273 -15.41 -29.17 5.73
CA ARG A 273 -14.46 -29.83 6.61
C ARG A 273 -13.58 -28.83 7.37
N VAL A 274 -13.09 -27.81 6.69
CA VAL A 274 -12.23 -26.78 7.30
C VAL A 274 -13.02 -25.93 8.28
N GLN A 275 -14.14 -25.34 7.86
CA GLN A 275 -14.86 -24.38 8.69
C GLN A 275 -15.55 -25.03 9.90
N THR A 276 -16.04 -26.26 9.79
CA THR A 276 -16.61 -26.97 10.95
C THR A 276 -15.55 -27.42 11.95
N ALA A 277 -14.33 -27.75 11.50
CA ALA A 277 -13.21 -27.96 12.42
C ALA A 277 -12.87 -26.66 13.18
N LEU A 278 -12.84 -25.53 12.47
CA LEU A 278 -12.61 -24.21 13.09
C LEU A 278 -13.76 -23.80 14.03
N SER A 279 -14.98 -24.26 13.80
CA SER A 279 -16.10 -24.02 14.72
C SER A 279 -16.00 -24.79 16.04
N GLY A 280 -14.96 -25.62 16.21
CA GLY A 280 -14.71 -26.39 17.44
C GLY A 280 -15.38 -27.77 17.48
N LEU A 281 -15.96 -28.25 16.37
CA LEU A 281 -16.45 -29.63 16.31
C LEU A 281 -15.29 -30.61 16.44
N ASN A 282 -15.53 -31.73 17.11
CA ASN A 282 -14.50 -32.76 17.21
C ASN A 282 -14.34 -33.51 15.87
N PRO A 283 -13.19 -34.16 15.60
CA PRO A 283 -12.93 -34.77 14.28
C PRO A 283 -13.98 -35.78 13.79
N ILE A 284 -14.67 -36.50 14.69
CA ILE A 284 -15.74 -37.45 14.32
C ILE A 284 -17.00 -36.69 13.91
N GLU A 285 -17.35 -35.63 14.62
CA GLU A 285 -18.47 -34.75 14.26
C GLU A 285 -18.23 -34.04 12.93
N VAL A 286 -16.99 -33.57 12.69
CA VAL A 286 -16.58 -32.97 11.41
C VAL A 286 -16.73 -33.99 10.27
N GLU A 287 -16.25 -35.22 10.47
CA GLU A 287 -16.41 -36.28 9.47
C GLU A 287 -17.88 -36.57 9.16
N GLN A 288 -18.70 -36.76 10.19
CA GLN A 288 -20.13 -37.01 10.04
C GLN A 288 -20.85 -35.85 9.33
N TYR A 289 -20.54 -34.61 9.71
CA TYR A 289 -21.09 -33.42 9.08
C TYR A 289 -20.79 -33.40 7.58
N VAL A 290 -19.53 -33.67 7.20
CA VAL A 290 -19.13 -33.68 5.78
C VAL A 290 -19.77 -34.85 5.02
N ILE A 291 -19.93 -36.03 5.65
CA ILE A 291 -20.63 -37.17 5.05
C ILE A 291 -22.08 -36.82 4.71
N GLU A 292 -22.78 -36.12 5.61
CA GLU A 292 -24.16 -35.67 5.39
C GLU A 292 -24.27 -34.69 4.21
N GLN A 293 -23.21 -33.94 3.91
CA GLN A 293 -23.16 -33.05 2.76
C GLN A 293 -22.88 -33.76 1.43
N TYR A 294 -22.29 -34.97 1.42
CA TYR A 294 -21.91 -35.66 0.18
C TYR A 294 -23.10 -35.93 -0.74
N ASP A 295 -24.19 -36.48 -0.19
CA ASP A 295 -25.37 -36.83 -0.98
C ASP A 295 -26.01 -35.58 -1.60
N LEU A 296 -26.26 -34.56 -0.79
CA LEU A 296 -26.91 -33.32 -1.25
C LEU A 296 -26.07 -32.57 -2.28
N ASN A 297 -24.77 -32.43 -2.05
CA ASN A 297 -23.87 -31.80 -3.02
C ASN A 297 -23.83 -32.60 -4.33
N TYR A 298 -23.81 -33.93 -4.27
CA TYR A 298 -23.78 -34.78 -5.47
C TYR A 298 -25.08 -34.68 -6.26
N ARG A 299 -26.22 -34.74 -5.58
CA ARG A 299 -27.56 -34.60 -6.19
C ARG A 299 -27.73 -33.24 -6.85
N PHE A 300 -27.32 -32.17 -6.16
CA PHE A 300 -27.49 -30.82 -6.66
C PHE A 300 -26.52 -30.47 -7.79
N TYR A 301 -25.21 -30.69 -7.60
CA TYR A 301 -24.18 -30.26 -8.54
C TYR A 301 -23.96 -31.25 -9.68
N ILE A 302 -24.07 -32.56 -9.44
CA ILE A 302 -23.74 -33.59 -10.44
C ILE A 302 -24.99 -34.16 -11.09
N LYS A 303 -26.01 -34.53 -10.31
CA LYS A 303 -27.29 -35.04 -10.85
C LYS A 303 -28.23 -33.93 -11.32
N LYS A 304 -27.94 -32.67 -10.96
CA LYS A 304 -28.76 -31.50 -11.30
C LYS A 304 -30.22 -31.63 -10.83
N GLU A 305 -30.44 -32.32 -9.69
CA GLU A 305 -31.75 -32.38 -9.03
C GLU A 305 -32.14 -31.00 -8.52
N ASN A 306 -33.38 -30.58 -8.77
CA ASN A 306 -33.86 -29.27 -8.32
C ASN A 306 -34.11 -29.27 -6.80
N LEU A 307 -33.94 -28.09 -6.18
CA LEU A 307 -34.04 -27.94 -4.72
C LEU A 307 -35.43 -28.29 -4.17
N VAL A 308 -36.49 -28.06 -4.96
CA VAL A 308 -37.87 -28.36 -4.55
C VAL A 308 -38.08 -29.86 -4.38
N ASP A 309 -37.54 -30.66 -5.29
CA ASP A 309 -37.64 -32.12 -5.24
C ASP A 309 -36.75 -32.70 -4.14
N MET A 310 -35.52 -32.19 -3.99
CA MET A 310 -34.64 -32.57 -2.87
C MET A 310 -35.30 -32.26 -1.51
N ALA A 311 -35.95 -31.10 -1.38
CA ALA A 311 -36.65 -30.67 -0.17
C ALA A 311 -37.92 -31.49 0.16
N ARG A 312 -38.34 -32.45 -0.68
CA ARG A 312 -39.42 -33.38 -0.31
C ARG A 312 -38.97 -34.41 0.73
N GLU A 313 -37.67 -34.66 0.82
CA GLU A 313 -37.08 -35.53 1.83
C GLU A 313 -36.83 -34.72 3.11
N PRO A 314 -37.45 -35.07 4.26
CA PRO A 314 -37.38 -34.23 5.47
C PRO A 314 -35.96 -33.95 5.98
N GLN A 315 -35.06 -34.92 5.85
CA GLN A 315 -33.65 -34.75 6.26
C GLN A 315 -32.91 -33.79 5.32
N ALA A 316 -33.13 -33.92 4.00
CA ALA A 316 -32.55 -33.01 3.01
C ALA A 316 -33.07 -31.59 3.18
N ASP A 317 -34.37 -31.39 3.36
CA ASP A 317 -34.98 -30.07 3.58
C ASP A 317 -34.39 -29.38 4.82
N SER A 318 -34.22 -30.13 5.91
CA SER A 318 -33.59 -29.62 7.13
C SER A 318 -32.18 -29.07 6.87
N ILE A 319 -31.34 -29.83 6.16
CA ILE A 319 -29.96 -29.42 5.85
C ILE A 319 -29.95 -28.26 4.84
N LEU A 320 -30.75 -28.34 3.78
CA LEU A 320 -30.86 -27.27 2.78
C LEU A 320 -31.23 -25.94 3.44
N ARG A 321 -32.18 -25.94 4.39
CA ARG A 321 -32.59 -24.72 5.09
C ARG A 321 -31.56 -24.23 6.10
N SER A 322 -31.01 -25.13 6.91
CA SER A 322 -30.13 -24.76 8.04
C SER A 322 -28.69 -24.47 7.62
N VAL A 323 -28.18 -25.17 6.60
CA VAL A 323 -26.78 -25.05 6.14
C VAL A 323 -26.67 -24.28 4.84
N TRP A 324 -27.57 -24.50 3.89
CA TRP A 324 -27.51 -23.85 2.58
C TRP A 324 -28.32 -22.55 2.52
N GLY A 325 -29.11 -22.25 3.56
CA GLY A 325 -29.98 -21.08 3.59
C GLY A 325 -31.10 -21.15 2.55
N TYR A 326 -31.60 -22.36 2.23
CA TYR A 326 -32.66 -22.53 1.24
C TYR A 326 -33.95 -21.81 1.63
N ASP A 327 -34.33 -20.81 0.83
CA ASP A 327 -35.49 -19.94 1.11
C ASP A 327 -36.85 -20.55 0.69
N GLY A 328 -36.85 -21.75 0.10
CA GLY A 328 -38.05 -22.39 -0.46
C GLY A 328 -38.49 -21.82 -1.81
N LYS A 329 -37.77 -20.83 -2.36
CA LYS A 329 -38.07 -20.13 -3.62
C LYS A 329 -36.93 -20.23 -4.64
N GLY A 330 -35.96 -21.12 -4.39
CA GLY A 330 -34.89 -21.43 -5.32
C GLY A 330 -33.57 -20.70 -5.05
N ASN A 331 -33.43 -20.00 -3.91
CA ASN A 331 -32.15 -19.40 -3.52
C ASN A 331 -31.46 -20.21 -2.42
N ILE A 332 -30.13 -20.28 -2.51
CA ILE A 332 -29.22 -20.82 -1.49
C ILE A 332 -28.03 -19.89 -1.37
N TYR A 333 -27.49 -19.71 -0.16
CA TYR A 333 -26.41 -18.76 0.14
C TYR A 333 -26.72 -17.35 -0.42
N ASP A 334 -27.95 -16.90 -0.25
CA ASP A 334 -28.48 -15.60 -0.71
C ASP A 334 -28.44 -15.36 -2.23
N ARG A 335 -28.22 -16.40 -3.03
CA ARG A 335 -28.17 -16.34 -4.50
C ARG A 335 -29.08 -17.39 -5.14
N ASN A 336 -29.48 -17.13 -6.38
CA ASN A 336 -30.13 -18.10 -7.25
C ASN A 336 -29.33 -19.41 -7.27
N ALA A 337 -29.99 -20.54 -7.05
CA ALA A 337 -29.36 -21.87 -7.08
C ALA A 337 -28.61 -22.15 -8.40
N GLU A 338 -29.06 -21.59 -9.51
CA GLU A 338 -28.41 -21.72 -10.80
C GLU A 338 -27.03 -21.04 -10.84
N TYR A 339 -26.82 -19.99 -10.04
CA TYR A 339 -25.49 -19.38 -9.84
C TYR A 339 -24.45 -20.43 -9.47
N TRP A 340 -24.76 -21.24 -8.45
CA TRP A 340 -23.85 -22.26 -7.93
C TRP A 340 -23.69 -23.45 -8.88
N ARG A 341 -24.79 -23.87 -9.54
CA ARG A 341 -24.72 -24.92 -10.56
C ARG A 341 -23.83 -24.51 -11.73
N GLN A 342 -23.96 -23.27 -12.18
CA GLN A 342 -23.13 -22.74 -13.25
C GLN A 342 -21.68 -22.63 -12.83
N ILE A 343 -21.37 -22.28 -11.57
CA ILE A 343 -19.99 -22.31 -11.07
C ILE A 343 -19.41 -23.72 -11.17
N GLN A 344 -20.15 -24.76 -10.78
CA GLN A 344 -19.70 -26.15 -10.94
C GLN A 344 -19.37 -26.51 -12.39
N ASP A 345 -20.22 -26.09 -13.33
CA ASP A 345 -20.04 -26.39 -14.76
C ASP A 345 -19.08 -25.40 -15.43
N PHE A 346 -18.61 -24.39 -14.69
CA PHE A 346 -17.79 -23.33 -15.22
C PHE A 346 -16.40 -23.87 -15.55
N PRO A 347 -15.85 -23.57 -16.73
CA PRO A 347 -14.59 -24.16 -17.14
C PRO A 347 -13.41 -23.38 -16.51
N HIS A 348 -13.24 -23.49 -15.19
CA HIS A 348 -12.30 -22.71 -14.37
C HIS A 348 -10.90 -22.65 -14.97
N LEU A 349 -10.29 -23.82 -15.22
CA LEU A 349 -8.93 -23.91 -15.75
C LEU A 349 -8.83 -23.56 -17.24
N GLU A 350 -9.90 -23.79 -18.01
CA GLU A 350 -9.91 -23.43 -19.44
C GLU A 350 -9.90 -21.91 -19.63
N ASN A 351 -10.59 -21.15 -18.77
CA ASN A 351 -10.51 -19.69 -18.79
C ASN A 351 -9.11 -19.19 -18.43
N TRP A 352 -8.44 -19.82 -17.45
CA TRP A 352 -7.04 -19.53 -17.14
C TRP A 352 -6.07 -19.93 -18.26
N LYS A 353 -6.35 -21.02 -18.99
CA LYS A 353 -5.63 -21.37 -20.21
C LYS A 353 -5.84 -20.34 -21.32
N ASN A 354 -7.04 -19.77 -21.45
CA ASN A 354 -7.40 -18.90 -22.57
C ASN A 354 -7.04 -17.42 -22.34
N THR A 355 -6.74 -16.99 -21.11
CA THR A 355 -6.26 -15.63 -20.85
C THR A 355 -4.87 -15.40 -21.46
N ARG A 356 -4.71 -14.27 -22.16
CA ARG A 356 -3.40 -13.81 -22.67
C ARG A 356 -2.72 -12.80 -21.74
N ALA A 357 -3.43 -12.34 -20.72
CA ALA A 357 -2.92 -11.39 -19.74
C ALA A 357 -1.80 -12.03 -18.90
N LYS A 358 -0.92 -11.20 -18.33
CA LYS A 358 -0.11 -11.65 -17.18
C LYS A 358 -1.02 -11.86 -15.97
N VAL A 359 -0.66 -12.73 -15.05
CA VAL A 359 -1.49 -13.12 -13.90
C VAL A 359 -0.71 -13.05 -12.60
N LEU A 360 -1.23 -12.32 -11.62
CA LEU A 360 -0.80 -12.39 -10.23
C LEU A 360 -1.87 -13.12 -9.43
N VAL A 361 -1.49 -14.21 -8.81
CA VAL A 361 -2.32 -14.95 -7.85
C VAL A 361 -1.84 -14.58 -6.45
N GLN A 362 -2.73 -14.07 -5.61
CA GLN A 362 -2.46 -13.68 -4.23
C GLN A 362 -3.22 -14.60 -3.28
N PHE A 363 -2.53 -15.12 -2.27
CA PHE A 363 -3.09 -16.05 -1.28
C PHE A 363 -2.79 -15.59 0.15
N GLY A 364 -3.81 -15.52 1.01
CA GLY A 364 -3.66 -15.28 2.45
C GLY A 364 -3.58 -16.57 3.24
N GLU A 365 -2.55 -16.77 4.07
CA GLU A 365 -2.36 -18.04 4.81
C GLU A 365 -3.40 -18.29 5.91
N SER A 366 -4.15 -17.25 6.32
CA SER A 366 -5.20 -17.33 7.34
C SER A 366 -6.59 -17.25 6.73
N ASP A 367 -6.70 -17.34 5.40
CA ASP A 367 -7.97 -17.32 4.71
C ASP A 367 -8.74 -18.63 4.97
N PHE A 368 -9.84 -18.55 5.72
CA PHE A 368 -10.69 -19.71 6.03
C PHE A 368 -11.80 -19.96 5.00
N GLN A 369 -11.95 -19.09 3.99
CA GLN A 369 -12.91 -19.27 2.89
C GLN A 369 -12.19 -19.84 1.67
N ALA A 370 -11.09 -19.24 1.25
CA ALA A 370 -10.21 -19.72 0.18
C ALA A 370 -8.90 -20.30 0.75
N PHE A 371 -9.04 -21.30 1.61
CA PHE A 371 -7.99 -21.90 2.45
C PHE A 371 -6.91 -22.70 1.70
N SER A 372 -7.13 -23.06 0.44
CA SER A 372 -6.24 -23.96 -0.31
C SER A 372 -5.16 -23.17 -1.06
N LYS A 373 -3.93 -23.17 -0.53
CA LYS A 373 -2.75 -22.72 -1.30
C LYS A 373 -2.56 -23.52 -2.58
N THR A 374 -2.92 -24.81 -2.56
CA THR A 374 -2.83 -25.71 -3.71
C THR A 374 -3.71 -25.22 -4.86
N ASP A 375 -4.87 -24.65 -4.59
CA ASP A 375 -5.76 -24.12 -5.63
C ASP A 375 -5.12 -22.91 -6.31
N HIS A 376 -4.57 -22.00 -5.51
CA HIS A 376 -3.87 -20.82 -6.00
C HIS A 376 -2.64 -21.22 -6.84
N GLN A 377 -1.89 -22.24 -6.40
CA GLN A 377 -0.79 -22.81 -7.16
C GLN A 377 -1.28 -23.49 -8.44
N GLN A 378 -2.45 -24.13 -8.44
CA GLN A 378 -3.03 -24.76 -9.62
C GLN A 378 -3.38 -23.73 -10.71
N ILE A 379 -3.84 -22.53 -10.32
CA ILE A 379 -4.02 -21.42 -11.27
C ILE A 379 -2.68 -21.08 -11.94
N VAL A 380 -1.63 -20.88 -11.13
CA VAL A 380 -0.28 -20.56 -11.64
C VAL A 380 0.27 -21.66 -12.54
N ASN A 381 0.10 -22.92 -12.14
CA ASN A 381 0.53 -24.08 -12.92
C ASN A 381 -0.21 -24.13 -14.26
N THR A 382 -1.53 -23.92 -14.25
CA THR A 382 -2.35 -23.93 -15.46
C THR A 382 -1.92 -22.84 -16.43
N VAL A 383 -1.82 -21.59 -15.96
CA VAL A 383 -1.41 -20.46 -16.81
C VAL A 383 0.00 -20.68 -17.34
N ASN A 384 0.97 -21.05 -16.50
CA ASN A 384 2.36 -21.22 -16.94
C ASN A 384 2.58 -22.46 -17.81
N HIS A 385 1.72 -23.47 -17.73
CA HIS A 385 1.77 -24.61 -18.64
C HIS A 385 1.45 -24.19 -20.08
N PHE A 386 0.42 -23.36 -20.27
CA PHE A 386 0.00 -22.90 -21.60
C PHE A 386 0.68 -21.61 -22.05
N HIS A 387 1.11 -20.77 -21.10
CA HIS A 387 1.77 -19.47 -21.31
C HIS A 387 2.96 -19.33 -20.35
N PRO A 388 4.12 -19.93 -20.65
CA PRO A 388 5.27 -19.92 -19.74
C PRO A 388 5.68 -18.52 -19.27
N GLY A 389 5.80 -18.34 -17.95
CA GLY A 389 6.18 -17.07 -17.31
C GLY A 389 5.08 -16.00 -17.34
N HIS A 390 3.82 -16.40 -17.49
CA HIS A 390 2.68 -15.47 -17.43
C HIS A 390 2.07 -15.36 -16.04
N ALA A 391 2.25 -16.35 -15.15
CA ALA A 391 1.65 -16.33 -13.82
C ALA A 391 2.68 -16.40 -12.68
N THR A 392 2.40 -15.70 -11.59
CA THR A 392 3.17 -15.74 -10.34
C THR A 392 2.24 -15.87 -9.14
N LEU A 393 2.64 -16.67 -8.14
CA LEU A 393 1.96 -16.76 -6.85
C LEU A 393 2.67 -15.86 -5.83
N GLN A 394 1.90 -15.09 -5.08
CA GLN A 394 2.35 -14.34 -3.92
C GLN A 394 1.53 -14.73 -2.70
N THR A 395 2.21 -15.01 -1.60
CA THR A 395 1.57 -15.43 -0.34
C THR A 395 1.73 -14.35 0.73
N PHE A 396 0.67 -14.11 1.49
CA PHE A 396 0.62 -13.17 2.59
C PHE A 396 0.43 -13.92 3.91
N PRO A 397 1.50 -14.07 4.70
CA PRO A 397 1.39 -14.67 6.02
C PRO A 397 0.38 -13.92 6.87
N LEU A 398 -0.31 -14.66 7.73
CA LEU A 398 -1.26 -14.15 8.72
C LEU A 398 -2.46 -13.40 8.16
N THR A 399 -2.66 -13.40 6.83
CA THR A 399 -3.68 -12.59 6.17
C THR A 399 -4.88 -13.45 5.78
N ASP A 400 -6.09 -12.95 6.01
CA ASP A 400 -7.33 -13.70 5.81
C ASP A 400 -8.15 -13.25 4.58
N HIS A 401 -9.37 -13.78 4.46
CA HIS A 401 -10.28 -13.48 3.35
C HIS A 401 -10.72 -12.00 3.26
N TYR A 402 -10.63 -11.25 4.36
CA TYR A 402 -11.02 -9.84 4.42
C TYR A 402 -9.84 -8.90 4.23
N TYR A 403 -8.70 -9.46 3.78
CA TYR A 403 -7.40 -8.80 3.73
C TYR A 403 -6.85 -8.44 5.11
N ALA A 404 -7.39 -8.96 6.21
CA ALA A 404 -6.97 -8.60 7.56
C ALA A 404 -5.75 -9.42 8.01
N ARG A 405 -4.82 -8.83 8.76
CA ARG A 405 -3.71 -9.55 9.42
C ARG A 405 -4.19 -10.30 10.67
N SER A 406 -5.13 -11.21 10.48
CA SER A 406 -5.86 -11.88 11.56
C SER A 406 -5.03 -12.81 12.45
N GLY A 407 -3.80 -13.16 12.05
CA GLY A 407 -2.95 -14.09 12.79
C GLY A 407 -3.09 -15.49 12.21
N THR A 408 -3.87 -16.35 12.84
CA THR A 408 -4.15 -17.71 12.38
C THR A 408 -5.52 -17.81 11.69
N MET A 409 -5.74 -18.90 10.96
CA MET A 409 -7.05 -19.20 10.36
C MET A 409 -8.16 -19.33 11.42
N GLN A 410 -7.82 -19.85 12.62
CA GLN A 410 -8.73 -19.92 13.76
C GLN A 410 -9.12 -18.52 14.25
N GLU A 411 -8.16 -17.62 14.47
CA GLU A 411 -8.42 -16.25 14.91
C GLU A 411 -9.26 -15.47 13.87
N ALA A 412 -9.01 -15.69 12.57
CA ALA A 412 -9.83 -15.12 11.50
C ALA A 412 -11.29 -15.64 11.54
N TYR A 413 -11.47 -16.95 11.71
CA TYR A 413 -12.77 -17.58 11.83
C TYR A 413 -13.52 -17.11 13.09
N ASP A 414 -12.85 -16.99 14.23
CA ASP A 414 -13.43 -16.54 15.48
C ASP A 414 -13.91 -15.08 15.36
N LYS A 415 -13.12 -14.19 14.76
CA LYS A 415 -13.53 -12.80 14.49
C LYS A 415 -14.76 -12.75 13.59
N PHE A 416 -14.77 -13.54 12.52
CA PHE A 416 -15.90 -13.62 11.60
C PHE A 416 -17.17 -14.14 12.28
N SER A 417 -17.09 -15.29 12.95
CA SER A 417 -18.24 -15.98 13.57
C SER A 417 -18.82 -15.20 14.75
N ASN A 418 -18.00 -14.42 15.47
CA ASN A 418 -18.45 -13.51 16.53
C ASN A 418 -18.94 -12.15 16.00
N GLY A 419 -19.00 -11.95 14.68
CA GLY A 419 -19.48 -10.71 14.06
C GLY A 419 -18.54 -9.51 14.25
N GLN A 420 -17.24 -9.74 14.51
CA GLN A 420 -16.22 -8.71 14.72
C GLN A 420 -15.68 -8.14 13.39
N TYR A 421 -16.57 -7.82 12.45
CA TYR A 421 -16.20 -7.35 11.11
C TYR A 421 -15.39 -6.06 11.12
N GLN A 422 -15.68 -5.14 12.04
CA GLN A 422 -14.90 -3.90 12.17
C GLN A 422 -13.45 -4.19 12.53
N THR A 423 -13.20 -5.15 13.44
CA THR A 423 -11.85 -5.57 13.79
C THR A 423 -11.09 -6.10 12.58
N LEU A 424 -11.75 -6.91 11.73
CA LEU A 424 -11.17 -7.39 10.48
C LEU A 424 -10.80 -6.22 9.54
N PHE A 425 -11.66 -5.20 9.45
CA PHE A 425 -11.41 -4.03 8.61
C PHE A 425 -10.27 -3.16 9.15
N ASP A 426 -10.18 -3.00 10.47
CA ASP A 426 -9.15 -2.22 11.14
C ASP A 426 -7.76 -2.88 11.02
N GLU A 427 -7.71 -4.21 11.00
CA GLU A 427 -6.49 -5.01 10.83
C GLU A 427 -6.05 -5.20 9.36
N TYR A 428 -6.61 -4.40 8.43
CA TYR A 428 -6.33 -4.49 7.00
C TYR A 428 -4.82 -4.51 6.66
N ASN A 429 -4.43 -5.49 5.84
CA ASN A 429 -3.07 -5.68 5.34
C ASN A 429 -2.83 -4.85 4.07
N HIS A 430 -2.26 -3.66 4.24
CA HIS A 430 -1.90 -2.77 3.14
C HIS A 430 -0.96 -3.39 2.08
N GLU A 431 -0.22 -4.45 2.41
CA GLU A 431 0.68 -5.09 1.45
C GLU A 431 -0.05 -5.81 0.30
N VAL A 432 -1.31 -6.22 0.49
CA VAL A 432 -2.08 -6.88 -0.58
C VAL A 432 -2.34 -5.93 -1.74
N GLY A 433 -2.86 -4.72 -1.44
CA GLY A 433 -3.09 -3.68 -2.45
C GLY A 433 -1.78 -3.15 -3.05
N ARG A 434 -0.76 -2.90 -2.20
CA ARG A 434 0.55 -2.39 -2.66
C ARG A 434 1.25 -3.36 -3.60
N SER A 435 1.26 -4.65 -3.30
CA SER A 435 1.89 -5.65 -4.17
C SER A 435 1.19 -5.83 -5.50
N ALA A 436 -0.15 -5.75 -5.54
CA ALA A 436 -0.91 -5.75 -6.78
C ALA A 436 -0.51 -4.56 -7.68
N VAL A 437 -0.32 -3.37 -7.11
CA VAL A 437 0.22 -2.20 -7.81
C VAL A 437 1.65 -2.42 -8.28
N GLN A 438 2.52 -2.92 -7.39
CA GLN A 438 3.94 -3.14 -7.70
C GLN A 438 4.12 -4.08 -8.88
N TRP A 439 3.38 -5.18 -8.89
CA TRP A 439 3.36 -6.15 -9.97
C TRP A 439 2.70 -5.60 -11.24
N SER A 440 1.58 -4.88 -11.13
CA SER A 440 0.94 -4.26 -12.30
C SER A 440 1.90 -3.28 -12.97
N ASN A 441 2.60 -2.48 -12.18
CA ASN A 441 3.61 -1.55 -12.68
C ASN A 441 4.81 -2.26 -13.34
N SER A 442 5.22 -3.44 -12.87
CA SER A 442 6.33 -4.16 -13.51
C SER A 442 5.94 -4.63 -14.91
N ILE A 443 4.74 -5.19 -15.08
CA ILE A 443 4.27 -5.68 -16.38
C ILE A 443 3.92 -4.55 -17.36
N LEU A 444 3.44 -3.40 -16.85
CA LEU A 444 3.07 -2.26 -17.69
C LEU A 444 4.27 -1.39 -18.10
N ASN A 445 5.36 -1.42 -17.33
CA ASN A 445 6.57 -0.62 -17.57
C ASN A 445 7.74 -1.45 -18.14
N HIS A 446 7.51 -2.68 -18.61
CA HIS A 446 8.54 -3.55 -19.20
C HIS A 446 9.17 -3.03 -20.52
N ASN A 447 8.98 -1.76 -20.88
CA ASN A 447 9.67 -1.11 -21.99
C ASN A 447 10.49 0.14 -21.60
N THR A 448 10.81 0.38 -20.32
CA THR A 448 11.59 1.58 -19.93
C THR A 448 12.76 1.37 -18.98
N ASP A 449 13.14 0.15 -18.60
CA ASP A 449 14.39 -0.05 -17.83
C ASP A 449 15.57 -0.25 -18.78
N THR A 450 16.17 0.86 -19.21
CA THR A 450 17.42 0.90 -20.00
C THR A 450 18.67 0.85 -19.11
N HIS A 451 18.55 0.41 -17.85
CA HIS A 451 19.66 0.44 -16.91
C HIS A 451 20.64 -0.70 -17.22
N THR A 452 21.84 -0.35 -17.69
CA THR A 452 22.93 -1.31 -17.92
C THR A 452 23.54 -1.70 -16.56
N PRO A 453 23.50 -2.99 -16.17
CA PRO A 453 24.08 -3.44 -14.90
C PRO A 453 25.56 -3.06 -14.77
N GLY A 454 25.98 -2.75 -13.54
CA GLY A 454 27.36 -2.38 -13.24
C GLY A 454 27.77 -0.97 -13.66
N THR A 455 26.81 -0.09 -14.00
CA THR A 455 27.09 1.31 -14.37
C THR A 455 26.23 2.30 -13.61
N TRP A 456 26.76 3.50 -13.38
CA TRP A 456 26.02 4.60 -12.74
C TRP A 456 25.17 5.34 -13.78
N GLN A 457 23.86 5.40 -13.55
CA GLN A 457 22.91 6.14 -14.37
C GLN A 457 22.37 7.34 -13.61
N LYS A 458 22.37 8.51 -14.26
CA LYS A 458 21.79 9.74 -13.69
C LYS A 458 20.27 9.58 -13.52
N LEU A 459 19.77 9.97 -12.35
CA LEU A 459 18.34 10.08 -12.05
C LEU A 459 17.84 11.49 -12.35
N ASP A 460 16.56 11.60 -12.72
CA ASP A 460 15.92 12.90 -12.94
C ASP A 460 15.54 13.51 -11.59
N THR A 461 16.16 14.63 -11.22
CA THR A 461 15.99 15.29 -9.91
C THR A 461 15.84 16.79 -10.08
N ASP A 462 15.22 17.45 -9.10
CA ASP A 462 14.96 18.90 -9.16
C ASP A 462 16.26 19.69 -9.36
N SER A 463 16.23 20.68 -10.25
CA SER A 463 17.41 21.47 -10.55
C SER A 463 17.86 22.27 -9.33
N TYR A 464 19.12 22.12 -8.95
CA TYR A 464 19.71 22.79 -7.81
C TYR A 464 21.14 23.23 -8.16
N PRO A 465 21.51 24.52 -7.99
CA PRO A 465 22.85 24.98 -8.34
C PRO A 465 23.95 24.44 -7.41
N GLY A 466 23.58 24.06 -6.18
CA GLY A 466 24.45 23.39 -5.23
C GLY A 466 24.45 21.87 -5.39
N LYS A 467 24.91 21.17 -4.36
CA LYS A 467 24.83 19.71 -4.26
C LYS A 467 23.58 19.31 -3.48
N GLN A 468 22.80 18.36 -3.97
CA GLN A 468 21.84 17.64 -3.14
C GLN A 468 22.63 16.93 -2.02
N ASP A 469 22.15 16.97 -0.79
CA ASP A 469 23.02 16.76 0.38
C ASP A 469 22.97 15.34 0.95
N ASP A 470 21.79 14.72 1.04
CA ASP A 470 21.66 13.35 1.52
C ASP A 470 20.48 12.65 0.85
N ILE A 471 20.60 11.33 0.75
CA ILE A 471 19.61 10.43 0.17
C ILE A 471 19.51 9.18 1.03
N VAL A 472 18.29 8.67 1.17
CA VAL A 472 18.01 7.40 1.83
C VAL A 472 16.99 6.63 1.03
N PHE A 473 17.21 5.33 0.91
CA PHE A 473 16.24 4.36 0.39
C PHE A 473 16.03 3.30 1.46
N ILE A 474 14.77 2.96 1.73
CA ILE A 474 14.41 1.88 2.67
C ILE A 474 14.15 0.55 1.95
N ASN A 475 13.95 0.61 0.63
CA ASN A 475 13.90 -0.51 -0.30
C ASN A 475 14.21 -0.02 -1.72
N GLU A 476 14.14 -0.89 -2.73
CA GLU A 476 14.48 -0.57 -4.12
C GLU A 476 13.54 0.45 -4.80
N ARG A 477 12.44 0.84 -4.14
CA ARG A 477 11.42 1.74 -4.69
C ARG A 477 11.22 3.03 -3.91
N LEU A 478 11.22 2.95 -2.57
CA LEU A 478 10.90 4.03 -1.66
C LEU A 478 12.18 4.73 -1.19
N GLY A 479 12.28 6.03 -1.47
CA GLY A 479 13.43 6.82 -1.06
C GLY A 479 13.14 8.31 -0.93
N TRP A 480 13.99 9.00 -0.18
CA TRP A 480 13.91 10.44 0.05
C TRP A 480 15.27 11.10 -0.17
N TYR A 481 15.27 12.32 -0.66
CA TYR A 481 16.48 13.16 -0.67
C TYR A 481 16.19 14.59 -0.21
N VAL A 482 17.24 15.27 0.22
CA VAL A 482 17.18 16.63 0.74
C VAL A 482 18.26 17.55 0.18
N ASN A 483 18.06 18.87 0.30
CA ASN A 483 19.07 19.85 -0.10
C ASN A 483 19.08 21.16 0.69
N GLY A 484 20.09 21.97 0.38
CA GLY A 484 20.33 23.28 0.99
C GLY A 484 19.34 24.39 0.68
N TYR A 485 18.34 24.19 -0.19
CA TYR A 485 17.20 25.12 -0.32
C TYR A 485 16.03 24.76 0.62
N GLY A 486 16.25 23.83 1.55
CA GLY A 486 15.24 23.44 2.52
C GLY A 486 14.13 22.61 1.88
N LYS A 487 14.47 21.83 0.84
CA LYS A 487 13.53 20.93 0.17
C LYS A 487 13.72 19.48 0.59
N ILE A 488 12.61 18.75 0.70
CA ILE A 488 12.56 17.30 0.88
C ILE A 488 11.75 16.70 -0.26
N PHE A 489 12.27 15.65 -0.89
CA PHE A 489 11.63 14.95 -2.00
C PHE A 489 11.48 13.47 -1.66
N HIS A 490 10.48 12.83 -2.26
CA HIS A 490 10.15 11.41 -2.08
C HIS A 490 9.90 10.75 -3.43
N THR A 491 10.39 9.52 -3.59
CA THR A 491 10.13 8.65 -4.74
C THR A 491 9.44 7.37 -4.30
N ARG A 492 8.60 6.81 -5.19
CA ARG A 492 7.95 5.51 -5.02
C ARG A 492 8.32 4.49 -6.11
N ASP A 493 9.26 4.86 -6.98
CA ASP A 493 9.61 4.13 -8.19
C ASP A 493 11.13 3.94 -8.38
N GLY A 494 11.90 4.02 -7.30
CA GLY A 494 13.35 3.80 -7.32
C GLY A 494 14.13 5.02 -7.79
N GLY A 495 13.50 6.21 -7.72
CA GLY A 495 14.10 7.48 -8.13
C GLY A 495 13.93 7.81 -9.61
N LYS A 496 13.02 7.12 -10.32
CA LYS A 496 12.65 7.46 -11.70
C LYS A 496 11.84 8.75 -11.75
N SER A 497 11.03 8.99 -10.72
CA SER A 497 10.35 10.26 -10.50
C SER A 497 10.37 10.65 -9.02
N TRP A 498 10.32 11.96 -8.76
CA TRP A 498 10.40 12.53 -7.42
C TRP A 498 9.31 13.56 -7.19
N THR A 499 8.62 13.44 -6.06
CA THR A 499 7.61 14.39 -5.59
C THR A 499 8.19 15.23 -4.48
N LYS A 500 8.13 16.56 -4.59
CA LYS A 500 8.53 17.48 -3.52
C LYS A 500 7.48 17.44 -2.41
N GLN A 501 7.89 17.03 -1.21
CA GLN A 501 7.02 16.94 -0.03
C GLN A 501 7.07 18.21 0.83
N LEU A 502 8.25 18.82 0.94
CA LEU A 502 8.45 20.02 1.76
C LEU A 502 9.34 21.03 1.02
N GLU A 503 9.04 22.31 1.21
CA GLU A 503 9.95 23.43 0.92
C GLU A 503 9.87 24.44 2.05
N LYS A 504 10.98 24.63 2.76
CA LYS A 504 11.08 25.54 3.90
C LYS A 504 12.20 26.55 3.66
N LYS A 505 11.80 27.77 3.30
CA LYS A 505 12.75 28.88 3.07
C LYS A 505 13.52 29.23 4.34
N GLY A 506 14.81 29.51 4.21
CA GLY A 506 15.71 29.78 5.33
C GLY A 506 16.26 28.54 6.02
N THR A 507 15.92 27.34 5.53
CA THR A 507 16.41 26.06 6.04
C THR A 507 17.38 25.43 5.05
N PHE A 508 18.36 24.70 5.57
CA PHE A 508 19.25 23.83 4.81
C PHE A 508 19.14 22.43 5.40
N PHE A 509 18.46 21.52 4.71
CA PHE A 509 18.39 20.12 5.12
C PHE A 509 19.67 19.40 4.69
N ARG A 510 20.35 18.80 5.67
CA ARG A 510 21.73 18.31 5.51
C ARG A 510 21.84 16.80 5.56
N CYS A 511 20.97 16.14 6.31
CA CYS A 511 20.91 14.69 6.47
C CYS A 511 19.46 14.23 6.59
N ILE A 512 19.19 12.99 6.17
CA ILE A 512 17.86 12.38 6.26
C ILE A 512 17.98 10.88 6.52
N ALA A 513 17.08 10.35 7.35
CA ALA A 513 16.98 8.93 7.63
C ALA A 513 15.54 8.52 7.91
N PHE A 514 15.18 7.29 7.55
CA PHE A 514 13.87 6.71 7.79
C PHE A 514 14.02 5.37 8.49
N THR A 515 13.22 5.13 9.54
CA THR A 515 13.19 3.83 10.24
C THR A 515 12.31 2.83 9.50
N ASP A 516 11.30 3.33 8.78
CA ASP A 516 10.35 2.60 7.94
C ASP A 516 9.70 3.57 6.93
N SER A 517 8.61 3.17 6.27
CA SER A 517 7.96 4.02 5.26
C SER A 517 7.17 5.21 5.81
N LEU A 518 6.93 5.26 7.13
CA LEU A 518 6.11 6.27 7.79
C LEU A 518 6.96 7.18 8.68
N VAL A 519 7.90 6.60 9.45
CA VAL A 519 8.67 7.32 10.45
C VAL A 519 10.05 7.71 9.91
N GLY A 520 10.34 9.01 9.93
CA GLY A 520 11.60 9.55 9.42
C GLY A 520 12.01 10.88 10.03
N PHE A 521 13.27 11.24 9.83
CA PHE A 521 13.93 12.39 10.47
C PHE A 521 14.83 13.11 9.48
N ALA A 522 14.78 14.44 9.49
CA ALA A 522 15.58 15.31 8.63
C ALA A 522 16.32 16.36 9.48
N GLY A 523 17.65 16.31 9.44
CA GLY A 523 18.52 17.24 10.18
C GLY A 523 18.87 18.48 9.35
N THR A 524 19.05 19.62 10.02
CA THR A 524 19.41 20.90 9.39
C THR A 524 20.84 21.30 9.73
N VAL A 525 21.52 22.07 8.87
CA VAL A 525 22.90 22.52 9.17
C VAL A 525 22.98 23.63 10.23
N GLY A 526 21.85 24.27 10.56
CA GLY A 526 21.78 25.39 11.49
C GLY A 526 22.26 26.73 10.95
N THR A 527 22.11 27.77 11.76
CA THR A 527 22.46 29.17 11.43
C THR A 527 23.97 29.43 11.34
N ASP A 528 24.36 30.61 10.85
CA ASP A 528 25.71 31.19 10.91
C ASP A 528 26.78 30.58 9.99
N TYR A 529 26.59 29.35 9.47
CA TYR A 529 27.59 28.72 8.59
C TYR A 529 27.39 29.07 7.12
N PHE A 530 26.14 29.01 6.63
CA PHE A 530 25.80 29.38 5.26
C PHE A 530 24.96 30.67 5.23
N PRO A 531 25.17 31.54 4.22
CA PRO A 531 24.36 32.73 4.07
C PRO A 531 22.90 32.36 3.82
N ASN A 532 21.98 33.12 4.40
CA ASN A 532 20.53 32.94 4.30
C ASN A 532 19.94 31.68 4.98
N VAL A 533 20.71 30.98 5.81
CA VAL A 533 20.18 29.94 6.70
C VAL A 533 19.83 30.56 8.06
N SER A 534 18.54 30.68 8.34
CA SER A 534 17.99 31.28 9.55
C SER A 534 17.24 30.28 10.44
N ASP A 535 17.10 29.03 10.01
CA ASP A 535 16.41 28.00 10.77
C ASP A 535 17.22 27.56 11.99
N THR A 536 16.62 27.72 13.18
CA THR A 536 17.23 27.36 14.47
C THR A 536 16.86 25.95 14.92
N ILE A 537 16.00 25.25 14.17
CA ILE A 537 15.52 23.91 14.50
C ILE A 537 16.50 22.87 13.92
N PRO A 538 17.17 22.06 14.75
CA PRO A 538 18.19 21.14 14.26
C PRO A 538 17.61 19.87 13.63
N LEU A 539 16.40 19.45 14.03
CA LEU A 539 15.82 18.17 13.65
C LEU A 539 14.30 18.28 13.44
N TYR A 540 13.84 17.77 12.32
CA TYR A 540 12.43 17.57 11.99
C TYR A 540 12.11 16.08 11.93
N GLY A 541 10.88 15.71 12.29
CA GLY A 541 10.37 14.34 12.27
C GLY A 541 9.04 14.25 11.51
N THR A 542 8.78 13.08 10.94
CA THR A 542 7.52 12.71 10.29
C THR A 542 7.04 11.36 10.82
N LEU A 543 5.72 11.16 10.86
CA LEU A 543 5.06 9.91 11.22
C LEU A 543 4.13 9.40 10.10
N ASP A 544 4.14 10.06 8.94
CA ASP A 544 3.22 9.83 7.82
C ASP A 544 3.95 9.71 6.46
N GLY A 545 5.24 9.35 6.49
CA GLY A 545 6.05 9.14 5.29
C GLY A 545 6.51 10.43 4.63
N GLY A 546 6.54 11.52 5.41
CA GLY A 546 6.98 12.84 4.98
C GLY A 546 5.87 13.70 4.37
N ILE A 547 4.59 13.34 4.53
CA ILE A 547 3.46 14.21 4.16
C ILE A 547 3.46 15.45 5.06
N THR A 548 3.71 15.25 6.36
CA THR A 548 3.93 16.34 7.33
C THR A 548 5.26 16.17 8.05
N TRP A 549 5.87 17.32 8.38
CA TRP A 549 7.13 17.39 9.11
C TRP A 549 7.00 18.38 10.26
N ALA A 550 7.37 17.94 11.47
CA ALA A 550 7.28 18.74 12.69
C ALA A 550 8.64 18.83 13.42
N PRO A 551 8.93 19.94 14.13
CA PRO A 551 10.15 20.05 14.94
C PRO A 551 10.20 18.98 16.02
N VAL A 552 11.36 18.34 16.20
CA VAL A 552 11.57 17.34 17.24
C VAL A 552 12.02 18.00 18.55
N SER A 553 11.35 17.66 19.64
CA SER A 553 11.71 18.11 20.99
C SER A 553 12.77 17.19 21.62
N TYR A 554 13.69 17.78 22.38
CA TYR A 554 14.77 17.04 23.04
C TYR A 554 15.18 17.68 24.36
N LYS A 555 15.90 16.93 25.19
CA LYS A 555 16.47 17.39 26.47
C LYS A 555 17.99 17.47 26.38
N GLY A 556 18.60 18.50 26.98
CA GLY A 556 20.05 18.68 27.04
C GLY A 556 20.53 19.98 26.37
N PRO A 557 21.85 20.11 26.10
CA PRO A 557 22.44 21.29 25.48
C PRO A 557 21.85 21.61 24.10
N TYR A 558 21.81 22.90 23.75
CA TYR A 558 21.29 23.34 22.46
C TYR A 558 22.12 22.78 21.30
N VAL A 559 21.46 22.08 20.39
CA VAL A 559 22.05 21.57 19.14
C VAL A 559 21.79 22.59 18.04
N LYS A 560 22.87 23.20 17.51
CA LYS A 560 22.76 24.19 16.44
C LYS A 560 22.42 23.57 15.08
N GLY A 561 22.93 22.37 14.78
CA GLY A 561 22.67 21.67 13.52
C GLY A 561 23.21 20.24 13.52
N LEU A 562 22.83 19.47 12.51
CA LEU A 562 23.09 18.04 12.30
C LEU A 562 23.59 17.78 10.86
N CYS A 563 24.60 16.92 10.71
CA CYS A 563 25.28 16.60 9.46
C CYS A 563 25.09 15.15 9.04
N ALA A 564 24.75 14.28 9.99
CA ALA A 564 24.49 12.87 9.72
C ALA A 564 23.53 12.29 10.74
N ILE A 565 22.79 11.27 10.31
CA ILE A 565 21.92 10.42 11.13
C ILE A 565 22.27 8.97 10.77
N ASP A 566 22.41 8.11 11.76
CA ASP A 566 22.50 6.65 11.59
C ASP A 566 21.48 5.95 12.49
N ILE A 567 21.00 4.79 12.03
CA ILE A 567 19.95 4.02 12.69
C ILE A 567 20.45 2.59 12.88
N VAL A 568 20.30 2.06 14.10
CA VAL A 568 20.60 0.66 14.43
C VAL A 568 19.43 0.02 15.15
N ARG A 569 19.25 -1.29 14.96
CA ARG A 569 18.19 -2.07 15.62
C ARG A 569 18.79 -3.05 16.60
N GLU A 570 18.28 -3.04 17.83
CA GLU A 570 18.57 -4.04 18.86
C GLU A 570 17.46 -5.09 18.86
N THR A 571 17.84 -6.35 18.63
CA THR A 571 16.93 -7.49 18.76
C THR A 571 16.73 -7.85 20.23
N TYR A 572 15.49 -8.08 20.65
CA TYR A 572 15.17 -8.57 21.99
C TYR A 572 14.02 -9.58 21.96
N ILE A 573 13.85 -10.35 23.05
CA ILE A 573 12.74 -11.31 23.17
C ILE A 573 11.60 -10.66 23.93
N ASN A 574 10.44 -10.57 23.27
CA ASN A 574 9.19 -10.06 23.82
C ASN A 574 8.16 -11.20 23.86
N HIS A 575 7.86 -11.71 25.06
CA HIS A 575 6.93 -12.85 25.27
C HIS A 575 7.21 -14.07 24.38
N GLY A 576 8.47 -14.44 24.23
CA GLY A 576 8.88 -15.59 23.42
C GLY A 576 8.93 -15.33 21.91
N LYS A 577 8.63 -14.11 21.46
CA LYS A 577 8.80 -13.67 20.06
C LYS A 577 9.98 -12.72 19.94
N THR A 578 10.64 -12.74 18.79
CA THR A 578 11.71 -11.78 18.48
C THR A 578 11.08 -10.43 18.12
N ASP A 579 11.55 -9.37 18.76
CA ASP A 579 11.10 -7.99 18.57
C ASP A 579 12.34 -7.06 18.48
N TYR A 580 12.15 -5.81 18.07
CA TYR A 580 13.23 -4.87 17.79
C TYR A 580 13.04 -3.52 18.47
N ARG A 581 14.12 -2.98 19.04
CA ARG A 581 14.22 -1.58 19.44
C ARG A 581 15.03 -0.81 18.44
N THR A 582 14.54 0.36 18.05
CA THR A 582 15.24 1.24 17.11
C THR A 582 15.96 2.32 17.88
N HIS A 583 17.27 2.44 17.65
CA HIS A 583 18.10 3.50 18.20
C HIS A 583 18.56 4.40 17.06
N ILE A 584 18.52 5.71 17.29
CA ILE A 584 18.82 6.73 16.29
C ILE A 584 19.85 7.68 16.87
N TYR A 585 20.92 7.91 16.12
CA TYR A 585 22.02 8.77 16.53
C TYR A 585 22.22 9.82 15.44
N ALA A 586 22.18 11.09 15.81
CA ALA A 586 22.44 12.18 14.89
C ALA A 586 23.52 13.10 15.44
N VAL A 587 24.47 13.48 14.60
CA VAL A 587 25.67 14.22 15.02
C VAL A 587 25.82 15.55 14.29
N GLY A 588 26.48 16.47 15.00
CA GLY A 588 26.66 17.92 14.87
C GLY A 588 26.76 18.50 13.46
N ARG A 589 27.63 19.50 13.24
CA ARG A 589 27.61 20.24 11.98
C ARG A 589 29.02 20.53 11.47
N VAL A 590 29.08 21.05 10.23
CA VAL A 590 30.25 21.78 9.78
C VAL A 590 30.31 23.09 10.57
N GLY A 591 31.42 23.31 11.27
CA GLY A 591 31.54 24.36 12.28
C GLY A 591 31.11 23.92 13.68
N SER A 592 31.41 24.78 14.66
CA SER A 592 31.09 24.56 16.07
C SER A 592 29.64 24.93 16.41
N PRO A 593 29.11 24.47 17.57
CA PRO A 593 29.69 23.48 18.48
C PRO A 593 29.42 22.02 18.06
N ALA A 594 30.31 21.11 18.44
CA ALA A 594 30.15 19.67 18.26
C ALA A 594 29.11 19.12 19.25
N ASN A 595 28.00 18.57 18.73
CA ASN A 595 26.94 17.97 19.54
C ASN A 595 26.47 16.64 18.95
N ILE A 596 25.88 15.80 19.79
CA ILE A 596 25.16 14.58 19.40
C ILE A 596 23.76 14.62 20.01
N ILE A 597 22.78 14.10 19.28
CA ILE A 597 21.42 13.86 19.76
C ILE A 597 21.05 12.39 19.52
N ILE A 598 20.45 11.77 20.51
CA ILE A 598 20.23 10.31 20.57
C ILE A 598 18.79 10.02 20.96
N SER A 599 18.19 9.02 20.32
CA SER A 599 16.95 8.39 20.74
C SER A 599 17.15 6.88 20.86
N HIS A 600 16.60 6.28 21.91
CA HIS A 600 16.60 4.84 22.11
C HIS A 600 15.20 4.20 22.03
N ASP A 601 14.20 4.97 21.59
CA ASP A 601 12.78 4.58 21.54
C ASP A 601 12.16 4.90 20.17
N GLY A 602 12.95 4.75 19.09
CA GLY A 602 12.47 4.97 17.71
C GLY A 602 12.16 6.42 17.37
N GLY A 603 12.70 7.37 18.14
CA GLY A 603 12.53 8.81 17.93
C GLY A 603 11.36 9.44 18.68
N MET A 604 10.76 8.73 19.65
CA MET A 604 9.73 9.28 20.52
C MET A 604 10.30 10.28 21.53
N THR A 605 11.47 9.98 22.10
CA THR A 605 12.20 10.88 23.00
C THR A 605 13.66 11.00 22.59
N TRP A 606 14.22 12.19 22.84
CA TRP A 606 15.57 12.54 22.43
C TRP A 606 16.34 13.23 23.55
N THR A 607 17.61 12.87 23.68
CA THR A 607 18.58 13.56 24.54
C THR A 607 19.75 14.07 23.73
N SER A 608 20.37 15.16 24.17
CA SER A 608 21.51 15.79 23.50
C SER A 608 22.70 15.90 24.46
N HIS A 609 23.90 15.82 23.90
CA HIS A 609 25.18 15.91 24.61
C HIS A 609 26.17 16.74 23.79
N SER A 610 27.00 17.53 24.47
CA SER A 610 28.11 18.25 23.85
C SER A 610 29.32 17.33 23.73
N MET A 611 30.01 17.41 22.59
CA MET A 611 31.30 16.76 22.33
C MET A 611 32.42 17.79 22.10
N ASP A 612 32.18 19.04 22.50
CA ASP A 612 33.07 20.16 22.17
C ASP A 612 34.44 20.08 22.88
N THR A 613 34.56 19.20 23.89
CA THR A 613 35.83 18.83 24.55
C THR A 613 36.63 17.80 23.76
N ASP A 614 35.97 16.95 22.97
CA ASP A 614 36.60 15.85 22.23
C ASP A 614 36.96 16.26 20.80
N CYS A 615 36.16 17.13 20.19
CA CYS A 615 36.34 17.66 18.84
C CYS A 615 35.55 18.96 18.64
N LYS A 616 35.75 19.64 17.50
CA LYS A 616 35.07 20.92 17.21
C LYS A 616 34.03 20.86 16.10
N MET A 617 34.08 19.83 15.25
CA MET A 617 33.04 19.56 14.25
C MET A 617 32.74 18.07 14.20
N LEU A 618 31.49 17.72 13.87
CA LEU A 618 31.04 16.34 13.65
C LEU A 618 30.34 16.25 12.30
N LEU A 619 30.77 15.29 11.47
CA LEU A 619 30.52 15.32 10.02
C LEU A 619 29.88 14.04 9.49
N ASP A 620 30.08 12.91 10.16
CA ASP A 620 29.38 11.64 9.92
C ASP A 620 29.37 10.79 11.19
N ILE A 621 28.42 9.87 11.28
CA ILE A 621 28.34 8.85 12.32
C ILE A 621 28.07 7.49 11.68
N LYS A 622 28.71 6.45 12.23
CA LYS A 622 28.38 5.06 11.92
C LYS A 622 28.33 4.26 13.21
N MET A 623 27.13 3.78 13.56
CA MET A 623 26.92 2.86 14.66
C MET A 623 26.89 1.43 14.14
N PHE A 624 27.54 0.52 14.86
CA PHE A 624 27.55 -0.92 14.58
C PHE A 624 26.45 -1.63 15.35
N ASP A 625 26.24 -1.18 16.58
CA ASP A 625 25.16 -1.59 17.47
C ASP A 625 24.80 -0.38 18.37
N LYS A 626 23.97 -0.59 19.40
CA LYS A 626 23.56 0.49 20.31
C LYS A 626 24.69 1.06 21.20
N ASN A 627 25.80 0.34 21.33
CA ASN A 627 26.93 0.67 22.20
C ASN A 627 28.15 1.12 21.39
N GLN A 628 28.43 0.49 20.25
CA GLN A 628 29.67 0.68 19.51
C GLN A 628 29.45 1.45 18.22
N GLY A 629 30.34 2.41 17.97
CA GLY A 629 30.34 3.18 16.73
C GLY A 629 31.50 4.15 16.62
N ILE A 630 31.57 4.83 15.49
CA ILE A 630 32.57 5.85 15.21
C ILE A 630 31.93 7.15 14.70
N VAL A 631 32.63 8.27 14.91
CA VAL A 631 32.28 9.56 14.30
C VAL A 631 33.45 10.13 13.51
N CYS A 632 33.10 10.76 12.39
CA CYS A 632 34.01 11.58 11.60
C CYS A 632 33.99 13.01 12.14
N ALA A 633 35.16 13.57 12.45
CA ALA A 633 35.32 14.83 13.15
C ALA A 633 36.48 15.69 12.63
N ALA A 634 36.51 16.92 13.12
CA ALA A 634 37.57 17.90 12.95
C ALA A 634 38.13 18.32 14.32
N SER A 635 39.45 18.51 14.42
CA SER A 635 40.08 18.90 15.70
C SER A 635 39.85 20.37 16.07
N ASP A 636 39.59 21.23 15.08
CA ASP A 636 39.41 22.67 15.26
C ASP A 636 38.19 23.17 14.46
N GLU A 637 37.61 24.31 14.87
CA GLU A 637 36.53 24.97 14.13
C GLU A 637 37.06 25.80 12.95
N ASP A 638 38.33 26.22 13.03
CA ASP A 638 39.07 26.84 11.94
C ASP A 638 39.73 25.75 11.10
N ILE A 639 39.24 25.59 9.86
CA ILE A 639 39.74 24.54 8.97
C ILE A 639 41.25 24.66 8.73
N GLU A 640 41.83 25.86 8.75
CA GLU A 640 43.27 26.05 8.52
C GLU A 640 44.13 25.43 9.63
N LYS A 641 43.58 25.29 10.83
CA LYS A 641 44.23 24.67 12.00
C LYS A 641 43.78 23.23 12.24
N SER A 642 42.74 22.79 11.53
CA SER A 642 42.12 21.50 11.76
C SER A 642 42.94 20.34 11.20
N ASN A 643 42.96 19.25 11.95
CA ASN A 643 43.35 17.91 11.52
C ASN A 643 42.11 17.02 11.37
N ALA A 644 42.21 16.00 10.52
CA ALA A 644 41.20 14.95 10.41
C ALA A 644 41.21 14.08 11.66
N VAL A 645 40.04 13.84 12.26
CA VAL A 645 39.89 13.07 13.51
C VAL A 645 38.86 11.96 13.33
N ILE A 646 39.12 10.78 13.91
CA ILE A 646 38.10 9.73 14.12
C ILE A 646 38.04 9.41 15.61
N LEU A 647 36.83 9.44 16.16
CA LEU A 647 36.55 9.03 17.53
C LEU A 647 35.71 7.75 17.51
N LYS A 648 35.95 6.87 18.49
CA LYS A 648 35.19 5.62 18.70
C LYS A 648 34.51 5.62 20.06
N THR A 649 33.29 5.11 20.11
CA THR A 649 32.54 4.86 21.35
C THR A 649 32.32 3.36 21.53
N ILE A 650 32.20 2.93 22.79
CA ILE A 650 31.83 1.57 23.19
C ILE A 650 30.66 1.54 24.21
N ASP A 651 30.10 2.71 24.52
CA ASP A 651 29.06 2.92 25.53
C ASP A 651 27.86 3.73 25.00
N GLY A 652 27.65 3.70 23.69
CA GLY A 652 26.50 4.30 23.02
C GLY A 652 26.60 5.81 22.87
N GLY A 653 27.83 6.34 22.82
CA GLY A 653 28.10 7.76 22.64
C GLY A 653 28.18 8.56 23.94
N ALA A 654 28.20 7.89 25.10
CA ALA A 654 28.41 8.54 26.39
C ALA A 654 29.86 9.00 26.56
N THR A 655 30.84 8.23 26.07
CA THR A 655 32.25 8.62 25.98
C THR A 655 32.84 8.29 24.61
N TRP A 656 33.88 9.04 24.24
CA TRP A 656 34.52 8.96 22.94
C TRP A 656 36.04 8.94 23.08
N LYS A 657 36.68 7.98 22.42
CA LYS A 657 38.14 7.84 22.38
C LYS A 657 38.66 8.20 20.99
N LYS A 658 39.66 9.08 20.92
CA LYS A 658 40.40 9.37 19.68
C LYS A 658 41.22 8.16 19.26
N VAL A 659 40.88 7.61 18.09
CA VAL A 659 41.54 6.43 17.48
C VAL A 659 42.36 6.79 16.24
N TYR A 660 42.15 7.98 15.68
CA TYR A 660 42.96 8.52 14.59
C TYR A 660 42.96 10.05 14.64
N GLN A 661 44.11 10.64 14.35
CA GLN A 661 44.26 12.05 14.03
C GLN A 661 45.37 12.22 12.99
N SER A 662 45.11 12.98 11.92
CA SER A 662 46.15 13.33 10.95
C SER A 662 47.13 14.37 11.52
N ASP A 663 48.34 14.41 10.95
CA ASP A 663 49.39 15.36 11.30
C ASP A 663 49.39 16.63 10.43
N ARG A 664 48.43 16.73 9.49
CA ARG A 664 48.37 17.80 8.48
C ARG A 664 47.24 18.77 8.79
N PRO A 665 47.49 20.09 8.65
CA PRO A 665 46.44 21.11 8.74
C PRO A 665 45.49 21.04 7.53
N TYR A 666 44.40 21.81 7.56
CA TYR A 666 43.40 21.88 6.49
C TYR A 666 42.58 20.60 6.30
N GLU A 667 42.59 19.68 7.27
CA GLU A 667 41.95 18.37 7.13
C GLU A 667 40.79 18.16 8.10
N SER A 668 39.81 17.39 7.63
CA SER A 668 38.69 16.84 8.42
C SER A 668 38.33 15.46 7.89
N THR A 669 37.77 14.57 8.70
CA THR A 669 37.15 13.35 8.14
C THR A 669 35.69 13.64 7.74
N TRP A 670 35.23 13.09 6.61
CA TRP A 670 33.96 13.53 6.02
C TRP A 670 32.84 12.50 6.01
N LYS A 671 33.09 11.28 5.51
CA LYS A 671 32.10 10.20 5.41
C LYS A 671 32.74 8.85 5.68
N ALA A 672 31.97 7.95 6.27
CA ALA A 672 32.37 6.58 6.60
C ALA A 672 31.58 5.53 5.81
N SER A 673 32.22 4.42 5.47
CA SER A 673 31.60 3.22 4.90
C SER A 673 32.23 1.97 5.51
N PHE A 674 31.40 1.07 6.02
CA PHE A 674 31.81 -0.20 6.61
C PHE A 674 31.11 -1.35 5.89
N PRO A 675 31.75 -1.98 4.88
CA PRO A 675 31.19 -3.16 4.22
C PRO A 675 31.15 -4.39 5.12
N THR A 676 31.97 -4.44 6.17
CA THR A 676 31.94 -5.49 7.21
C THR A 676 32.09 -4.86 8.60
N ASP A 677 31.98 -5.68 9.66
CA ASP A 677 32.20 -5.27 11.04
C ASP A 677 33.66 -4.88 11.34
N LYS A 678 34.61 -5.39 10.56
CA LYS A 678 36.05 -5.15 10.74
C LYS A 678 36.64 -4.19 9.74
N ILE A 679 36.16 -4.20 8.50
CA ILE A 679 36.73 -3.41 7.41
C ILE A 679 35.91 -2.15 7.24
N GLY A 680 36.56 -1.00 7.34
CA GLY A 680 35.95 0.31 7.20
C GLY A 680 36.84 1.30 6.50
N TYR A 681 36.22 2.30 5.88
CA TYR A 681 36.88 3.35 5.12
C TYR A 681 36.29 4.71 5.48
N VAL A 682 37.15 5.72 5.59
CA VAL A 682 36.77 7.11 5.89
C VAL A 682 37.48 8.06 4.95
N THR A 683 36.75 8.97 4.31
CA THR A 683 37.36 10.02 3.49
C THR A 683 38.00 11.09 4.36
N ILE A 684 39.23 11.48 4.04
CA ILE A 684 39.91 12.62 4.64
C ILE A 684 39.78 13.77 3.65
N GLN A 685 39.08 14.83 4.01
CA GLN A 685 38.86 15.96 3.14
C GLN A 685 39.93 17.04 3.39
N SER A 686 40.69 17.40 2.35
CA SER A 686 41.70 18.46 2.43
C SER A 686 41.23 19.78 1.80
N TYR A 687 41.44 20.89 2.52
CA TYR A 687 41.21 22.27 2.08
C TYR A 687 42.52 23.01 1.81
N ASN A 688 43.64 22.30 1.72
CA ASN A 688 44.94 22.92 1.57
C ASN A 688 45.01 23.77 0.29
N PRO A 689 45.33 25.07 0.37
CA PRO A 689 45.38 25.94 -0.79
C PRO A 689 46.58 25.66 -1.71
N ASP A 690 47.59 24.93 -1.24
CA ASP A 690 48.76 24.57 -2.03
C ASP A 690 48.42 23.49 -3.06
N THR A 691 48.20 23.94 -4.30
CA THR A 691 47.87 23.08 -5.43
C THR A 691 48.99 22.12 -5.86
N THR A 692 50.22 22.28 -5.34
CA THR A 692 51.34 21.36 -5.61
C THR A 692 51.23 20.06 -4.81
N LEU A 693 50.49 20.08 -3.70
CA LEU A 693 50.17 18.91 -2.90
C LEU A 693 49.03 18.12 -3.56
N THR A 694 49.39 17.25 -4.49
CA THR A 694 48.41 16.56 -5.35
C THR A 694 47.83 15.28 -4.75
N GLN A 695 48.50 14.65 -3.78
CA GLN A 695 48.06 13.35 -3.25
C GLN A 695 46.86 13.49 -2.31
N GLN A 696 45.72 12.97 -2.77
CA GLN A 696 44.47 12.75 -2.01
C GLN A 696 44.49 11.37 -1.32
N ARG A 697 43.84 11.22 -0.18
CA ARG A 697 43.94 10.03 0.70
C ARG A 697 42.61 9.68 1.36
N ILE A 698 42.49 8.40 1.73
CA ILE A 698 41.42 7.93 2.62
C ILE A 698 42.05 7.14 3.78
N ALA A 699 41.35 7.06 4.90
CA ALA A 699 41.72 6.19 6.02
C ALA A 699 41.00 4.84 5.88
N LYS A 700 41.70 3.75 6.16
CA LYS A 700 41.20 2.37 6.18
C LYS A 700 41.46 1.72 7.54
N THR A 701 40.50 0.96 8.03
CA THR A 701 40.64 0.07 9.19
C THR A 701 40.37 -1.38 8.76
N THR A 702 41.00 -2.31 9.46
CA THR A 702 40.77 -3.76 9.33
C THR A 702 40.47 -4.43 10.68
N ASP A 703 40.29 -3.64 11.74
CA ASP A 703 40.06 -4.09 13.11
C ASP A 703 38.80 -3.44 13.74
N GLY A 704 37.84 -3.03 12.91
CA GLY A 704 36.57 -2.46 13.38
C GLY A 704 36.73 -1.04 13.92
N GLY A 705 37.71 -0.30 13.39
CA GLY A 705 37.94 1.11 13.71
C GLY A 705 38.75 1.36 14.98
N ASP A 706 39.45 0.35 15.51
CA ASP A 706 40.38 0.53 16.63
C ASP A 706 41.67 1.21 16.18
N THR A 707 42.17 0.87 14.98
CA THR A 707 43.29 1.53 14.33
C THR A 707 42.99 1.85 12.87
N TRP A 708 43.67 2.87 12.34
CA TRP A 708 43.46 3.40 11.00
C TRP A 708 44.78 3.66 10.28
N GLN A 709 44.83 3.28 9.00
CA GLN A 709 45.95 3.52 8.10
C GLN A 709 45.50 4.36 6.92
N GLU A 710 46.29 5.36 6.52
CA GLU A 710 46.03 6.12 5.30
C GLU A 710 46.46 5.34 4.06
N ILE A 711 45.61 5.35 3.03
CA ILE A 711 45.90 4.80 1.71
C ILE A 711 45.69 5.87 0.62
N PRO A 712 46.49 5.86 -0.45
CA PRO A 712 46.38 6.86 -1.51
C PRO A 712 45.10 6.65 -2.34
N LEU A 713 44.38 7.74 -2.61
CA LEU A 713 43.23 7.75 -3.53
C LEU A 713 43.69 8.10 -4.96
N VAL A 714 44.20 9.32 -5.16
CA VAL A 714 44.60 9.84 -6.47
C VAL A 714 45.60 10.99 -6.31
N LYS A 715 46.40 11.26 -7.35
CA LYS A 715 47.26 12.46 -7.45
C LYS A 715 46.58 13.55 -8.27
N ASP A 716 45.64 14.26 -7.66
CA ASP A 716 44.92 15.40 -8.23
C ASP A 716 44.47 16.33 -7.09
N SER A 717 45.07 17.52 -6.97
CA SER A 717 44.71 18.51 -5.93
C SER A 717 43.27 19.03 -6.05
N LYS A 718 42.59 18.81 -7.19
CA LYS A 718 41.18 19.18 -7.38
C LYS A 718 40.22 18.09 -6.91
N ALA A 719 40.69 16.88 -6.61
CA ALA A 719 39.88 15.73 -6.26
C ALA A 719 39.57 15.66 -4.75
N ARG A 720 39.16 16.79 -4.15
CA ARG A 720 38.78 16.85 -2.74
C ARG A 720 37.68 15.84 -2.43
N GLU A 721 37.92 15.00 -1.45
CA GLU A 721 37.15 13.81 -1.09
C GLU A 721 35.81 14.17 -0.44
N PHE A 722 34.76 13.42 -0.74
CA PHE A 722 33.42 13.62 -0.19
C PHE A 722 32.78 12.29 0.23
N GLY A 723 31.86 11.74 -0.56
CA GLY A 723 31.12 10.52 -0.25
C GLY A 723 31.97 9.27 -0.46
N ILE A 724 31.74 8.25 0.34
CA ILE A 724 32.35 6.93 0.19
C ILE A 724 31.29 5.86 0.44
N GLY A 725 31.34 4.78 -0.33
CA GLY A 725 30.41 3.66 -0.21
C GLY A 725 31.01 2.40 -0.80
N PHE A 726 30.90 1.29 -0.10
CA PHE A 726 31.45 -0.01 -0.50
C PHE A 726 30.33 -1.05 -0.61
N ILE A 727 30.38 -1.85 -1.67
CA ILE A 727 29.49 -2.98 -1.92
C ILE A 727 29.88 -4.16 -1.03
N ASP A 728 31.18 -4.41 -0.96
CA ASP A 728 31.83 -5.40 -0.10
C ASP A 728 33.24 -4.89 0.28
N GLU A 729 34.07 -5.73 0.88
CA GLU A 729 35.42 -5.34 1.31
C GLU A 729 36.40 -4.99 0.16
N TYR A 730 36.10 -5.37 -1.09
CA TYR A 730 36.95 -5.17 -2.27
C TYR A 730 36.42 -4.08 -3.20
N HIS A 731 35.11 -4.05 -3.43
CA HIS A 731 34.46 -3.19 -4.42
C HIS A 731 33.80 -1.98 -3.76
N GLY A 732 34.27 -0.79 -4.13
CA GLY A 732 33.73 0.46 -3.57
C GLY A 732 34.02 1.69 -4.39
N PHE A 733 33.46 2.81 -3.93
CA PHE A 733 33.42 4.07 -4.64
C PHE A 733 33.76 5.23 -3.73
N VAL A 734 34.45 6.23 -4.28
CA VAL A 734 34.69 7.54 -3.66
C VAL A 734 34.22 8.63 -4.59
N GLY A 735 33.35 9.50 -4.08
CA GLY A 735 32.95 10.75 -4.72
C GLY A 735 33.89 11.89 -4.33
N THR A 736 34.26 12.72 -5.28
CA THR A 736 35.11 13.91 -5.04
C THR A 736 34.48 15.18 -5.62
N MET A 737 35.12 16.33 -5.40
CA MET A 737 34.67 17.61 -5.93
C MET A 737 34.55 17.61 -7.46
N ASN A 738 35.43 16.88 -8.15
CA ASN A 738 35.55 16.95 -9.61
C ASN A 738 35.09 15.68 -10.36
N ARG A 739 35.05 14.49 -9.72
CA ARG A 739 34.54 13.23 -10.32
C ARG A 739 34.38 12.08 -9.29
N GLY A 740 33.97 10.89 -9.73
CA GLY A 740 33.99 9.66 -8.94
C GLY A 740 35.19 8.75 -9.24
N TYR A 741 35.51 7.88 -8.29
CA TYR A 741 36.54 6.85 -8.38
C TYR A 741 36.00 5.50 -7.88
N GLU A 742 36.43 4.41 -8.49
CA GLU A 742 36.06 3.03 -8.18
C GLU A 742 37.30 2.20 -7.85
N THR A 743 37.19 1.34 -6.85
CA THR A 743 38.15 0.28 -6.52
C THR A 743 37.47 -1.07 -6.69
N LYS A 744 38.24 -2.09 -7.09
CA LYS A 744 37.82 -3.50 -7.07
C LYS A 744 38.79 -4.40 -6.28
N ASP A 745 39.74 -3.81 -5.58
CA ASP A 745 40.79 -4.48 -4.82
C ASP A 745 40.96 -3.93 -3.38
N GLY A 746 39.88 -3.36 -2.82
CA GLY A 746 39.85 -2.86 -1.45
C GLY A 746 40.65 -1.57 -1.24
N GLY A 747 40.80 -0.76 -2.29
CA GLY A 747 41.44 0.55 -2.28
C GLY A 747 42.94 0.51 -2.56
N ALA A 748 43.47 -0.63 -3.04
CA ALA A 748 44.87 -0.70 -3.49
C ALA A 748 45.06 0.06 -4.81
N THR A 749 44.06 0.04 -5.69
CA THR A 749 44.01 0.85 -6.91
C THR A 749 42.65 1.50 -7.11
N TRP A 750 42.65 2.68 -7.74
CA TRP A 750 41.45 3.47 -8.01
C TRP A 750 41.39 3.90 -9.46
N SER A 751 40.24 3.71 -10.09
CA SER A 751 39.95 4.12 -11.47
C SER A 751 38.88 5.19 -11.51
N ALA A 752 39.06 6.21 -12.36
CA ALA A 752 38.07 7.28 -12.50
C ALA A 752 36.80 6.75 -13.19
N ILE A 753 35.63 7.15 -12.68
CA ILE A 753 34.31 6.76 -13.21
C ILE A 753 33.38 7.97 -13.32
N HIS A 754 32.31 7.83 -14.12
CA HIS A 754 31.27 8.84 -14.24
C HIS A 754 30.18 8.62 -13.18
N MET A 755 30.26 9.36 -12.07
CA MET A 755 29.32 9.30 -10.94
C MET A 755 28.97 10.71 -10.44
N GLY A 756 29.00 11.69 -11.34
CA GLY A 756 28.78 13.10 -11.01
C GLY A 756 29.96 13.78 -10.32
N ILE A 757 29.70 15.00 -9.86
CA ILE A 757 30.66 15.88 -9.18
C ILE A 757 30.11 16.32 -7.82
N ALA A 758 31.00 16.70 -6.89
CA ALA A 758 30.65 17.06 -5.52
C ALA A 758 29.72 16.02 -4.85
N CYS A 759 29.95 14.74 -5.15
CA CYS A 759 29.17 13.60 -4.65
C CYS A 759 29.37 13.46 -3.14
N ASN A 760 28.43 13.98 -2.36
CA ASN A 760 28.50 14.11 -0.92
C ASN A 760 28.23 12.82 -0.15
N LYS A 761 27.34 11.97 -0.66
CA LYS A 761 26.97 10.71 0.00
C LYS A 761 26.80 9.60 -1.04
N ILE A 762 27.23 8.40 -0.67
CA ILE A 762 27.01 7.17 -1.43
C ILE A 762 26.32 6.20 -0.46
N ARG A 763 25.18 5.67 -0.87
CA ARG A 763 24.43 4.66 -0.11
C ARG A 763 24.43 3.37 -0.90
N ILE A 764 24.77 2.27 -0.24
CA ILE A 764 24.66 0.93 -0.80
C ILE A 764 23.58 0.18 -0.03
N TYR A 765 22.68 -0.45 -0.76
CA TYR A 765 21.57 -1.26 -0.25
C TYR A 765 21.56 -2.61 -0.96
N ARG A 766 21.23 -3.67 -0.24
CA ARG A 766 20.97 -5.00 -0.80
C ARG A 766 19.52 -5.38 -0.54
N ASN A 767 18.81 -5.81 -1.58
CA ASN A 767 17.44 -6.32 -1.42
C ASN A 767 17.42 -7.77 -0.95
N ALA A 768 16.22 -8.32 -0.70
CA ALA A 768 16.05 -9.70 -0.26
C ALA A 768 16.55 -10.76 -1.28
N ALA A 769 16.67 -10.38 -2.56
CA ALA A 769 17.25 -11.22 -3.61
C ALA A 769 18.77 -11.02 -3.77
N ASN A 770 19.41 -10.33 -2.81
CA ASN A 770 20.83 -9.97 -2.81
C ASN A 770 21.29 -9.09 -3.99
N GLN A 771 20.35 -8.44 -4.69
CA GLN A 771 20.67 -7.45 -5.71
C GLN A 771 21.17 -6.17 -5.03
N VAL A 772 22.21 -5.57 -5.60
CA VAL A 772 22.85 -4.38 -5.07
C VAL A 772 22.27 -3.15 -5.74
N TYR A 773 21.91 -2.16 -4.93
CA TYR A 773 21.53 -0.83 -5.37
C TYR A 773 22.47 0.19 -4.72
N GLY A 774 23.14 0.98 -5.56
CA GLY A 774 23.95 2.11 -5.13
C GLY A 774 23.26 3.43 -5.47
N PHE A 775 23.31 4.41 -4.57
CA PHE A 775 22.83 5.76 -4.82
C PHE A 775 23.92 6.77 -4.46
N ALA A 776 24.34 7.56 -5.43
CA ALA A 776 25.37 8.58 -5.27
C ALA A 776 24.73 9.96 -5.45
N ILE A 777 24.83 10.82 -4.45
CA ILE A 777 24.16 12.12 -4.42
C ILE A 777 25.17 13.26 -4.28
N GLY A 778 25.14 14.18 -5.24
CA GLY A 778 25.96 15.39 -5.29
C GLY A 778 25.23 16.49 -6.04
N LYS A 779 25.90 17.16 -6.99
CA LYS A 779 25.20 18.12 -7.89
C LYS A 779 24.06 17.46 -8.67
N ASP A 780 24.28 16.20 -9.03
CA ASP A 780 23.31 15.31 -9.65
C ASP A 780 23.18 14.06 -8.78
N VAL A 781 22.08 13.32 -8.97
CA VAL A 781 21.87 12.02 -8.31
C VAL A 781 22.05 10.90 -9.33
N PHE A 782 22.77 9.85 -8.95
CA PHE A 782 23.01 8.66 -9.76
C PHE A 782 22.57 7.40 -9.02
N MET A 783 22.14 6.41 -9.78
CA MET A 783 21.81 5.06 -9.32
C MET A 783 22.72 4.03 -10.00
N PHE A 784 23.10 3.00 -9.26
CA PHE A 784 23.87 1.85 -9.70
C PHE A 784 23.09 0.58 -9.35
N ARG A 785 23.13 -0.43 -10.23
CA ARG A 785 22.52 -1.73 -9.99
C ARG A 785 23.43 -2.87 -10.42
N GLU A 786 23.56 -3.88 -9.57
CA GLU A 786 24.29 -5.13 -9.83
C GLU A 786 23.52 -6.35 -9.35
#